data_AF-A0AAV6B606-F1
#
_entry.id   AF-A0AAV6B606-F1
#
_cell.length_a   1.000
_cell.length_b   1.000
_cell.length_c   1.000
_cell.angle_alpha   90.00
_cell.angle_beta   90.00
_cell.angle_gamma   90.00
#
_symmetry.space_group_name_H-M   'P 1'
#
loop_
_entity.id
_entity.type
_entity.pdbx_description
1 polymer ?
#
loop_
_entity_poly.entity_id
_entity_poly.type
_entity_poly.pdbx_seq_one_letter_code
_entity_poly.pdbx_strand_id
1 'polypeptide(L)'
;LSLLCAAVGVAYAGFTRTFSASLQLFAYERTFANQAEAADFAASARSTGSLAKVVAKLPRNVSTEDLAERCRVTVDQGQPFIGVTVVAENINSARALVDVFAKQVATTAEEWVSKRTREVDRQITAAQRRLRDLRKQFGDFDDALLFGDVRSLRQTLSKDASERATAVTSLRNQLTSINAEEKKIITQLAADKPVLRSLQQELEQALTRYTDEHPRVKELRASIIALQKESGSKTSSGKSSATKTNGQLAELNIKRTAVRDQLKKAEASELKSRQALEKFATNEVEFVRLQSEYNALGTRRDELIQSRVLVGSKGVEKWRRSDRIETARITDVPRIRNHGIAGALLGLGLGSISYSVTRRKNRIVRNAAALEEASGLPVLATLPDLTGMSDSARRYWAVETLQSLRNTARVQRRGCFVCGIISASNGEGRSTWIELLSEAGLQNGNRVLVVSRPDFVALENAAEVPPNTLFVPHSTTDSSGADSRGIARYTLVADIANISLQKHWERAFTTWQNEENALVLVELPPAMTADALLLSSAVPNLLWLSAENMAEARNVSRCVGSLRNGGCHLIGAGLNFCSSAGRVAAWVLLLALTVATPGLAQEPKPVTPAAVTNGQSLVVTNGLSASKGPMLAPWQEKLTLGAGDVFQISLYGQADSTRDVVVGPDGQFSYLQALDVKATGLTVDELRGHLETTLMKFHLAPRVVLIPGSFQSKRYYILGNVVGRGAHLLDKPTTVVEAIAKAKGFVTAGAQRSSFTLTDFSQAFLARRQADGSFVREPVDFEALFQRGDLENNKLLAPEDYLYFPPTALQEVYVLGEVRGAGQVPYTKNLGVIGAIAGRGGFTDGAYKQRILVIRGSLQRPETFVVDISKILLGTSKDFVLQPKDIVYVSRKPWAKAEELLEAASSDFVRAFVVTWTGQQIVPPIFK
;
A
#
# COMPACT_ATOMS: atom_id res chain seq x y z
N LEU A 1 -23.92 18.13 -76.08
CA LEU A 1 -24.44 17.07 -75.18
C LEU A 1 -23.96 15.66 -75.56
N SER A 2 -23.81 15.30 -76.84
CA SER A 2 -23.34 13.96 -77.26
C SER A 2 -21.85 13.65 -76.94
N LEU A 3 -20.98 14.67 -76.87
CA LEU A 3 -19.57 14.50 -76.48
C LEU A 3 -19.36 14.37 -74.95
N LEU A 4 -20.33 14.76 -74.14
CA LEU A 4 -20.28 14.60 -72.67
C LEU A 4 -20.74 13.21 -72.22
N CYS A 5 -21.55 12.52 -73.04
CA CYS A 5 -21.95 11.14 -72.79
C CYS A 5 -20.85 10.12 -73.12
N ALA A 6 -19.95 10.43 -74.06
CA ALA A 6 -18.85 9.53 -74.43
C ALA A 6 -17.70 9.53 -73.39
N ALA A 7 -17.46 10.65 -72.70
CA ALA A 7 -16.44 10.73 -71.65
C ALA A 7 -16.86 10.03 -70.34
N VAL A 8 -18.16 9.87 -70.08
CA VAL A 8 -18.69 9.16 -68.91
C VAL A 8 -18.81 7.65 -69.15
N GLY A 9 -18.92 7.23 -70.42
CA GLY A 9 -19.03 5.81 -70.81
C GLY A 9 -17.74 5.00 -70.65
N VAL A 10 -16.56 5.63 -70.67
CA VAL A 10 -15.27 4.93 -70.55
C VAL A 10 -14.74 4.88 -69.11
N ALA A 11 -15.28 5.68 -68.19
CA ALA A 11 -14.93 5.65 -66.77
C ALA A 11 -15.76 4.66 -65.93
N TYR A 12 -16.58 3.82 -66.57
CA TYR A 12 -17.44 2.83 -65.89
C TYR A 12 -16.89 1.40 -65.86
N ALA A 13 -15.65 1.20 -66.32
CA ALA A 13 -14.92 -0.07 -66.23
C ALA A 13 -13.71 0.11 -65.29
N GLY A 14 -13.89 -0.14 -63.98
CA GLY A 14 -12.72 -0.16 -63.08
C GLY A 14 -12.93 -0.03 -61.58
N PHE A 15 -14.16 0.03 -61.04
CA PHE A 15 -14.35 0.02 -59.59
C PHE A 15 -15.20 -1.18 -59.15
N THR A 16 -14.51 -2.29 -58.88
CA THR A 16 -15.08 -3.45 -58.19
C THR A 16 -15.47 -3.02 -56.76
N ARG A 17 -16.78 -3.04 -56.49
CA ARG A 17 -17.34 -2.63 -55.20
C ARG A 17 -17.09 -3.74 -54.17
N THR A 18 -16.35 -3.47 -53.09
CA THR A 18 -16.02 -4.48 -52.07
C THR A 18 -16.97 -4.40 -50.86
N PHE A 19 -17.20 -5.54 -50.22
CA PHE A 19 -18.01 -5.74 -49.04
C PHE A 19 -17.14 -6.30 -47.92
N SER A 20 -17.24 -5.76 -46.72
CA SER A 20 -16.72 -6.39 -45.51
C SER A 20 -17.82 -7.17 -44.81
N ALA A 21 -17.45 -8.31 -44.25
CA ALA A 21 -18.28 -9.05 -43.31
C ALA A 21 -17.47 -9.27 -42.03
N SER A 22 -18.09 -9.03 -40.88
CA SER A 22 -17.49 -9.25 -39.56
C SER A 22 -18.32 -10.23 -38.74
N LEU A 23 -17.63 -11.04 -37.96
CA LEU A 23 -18.20 -12.04 -37.06
C LEU A 23 -17.41 -12.04 -35.75
N GLN A 24 -18.12 -12.06 -34.64
CA GLN A 24 -17.52 -12.20 -33.30
C GLN A 24 -17.63 -13.65 -32.83
N LEU A 25 -16.51 -14.19 -32.35
CA LEU A 25 -16.42 -15.49 -31.69
C LEU A 25 -16.25 -15.25 -30.19
N PHE A 26 -17.11 -15.83 -29.35
CA PHE A 26 -16.99 -15.69 -27.90
C PHE A 26 -15.77 -16.45 -27.37
N ALA A 27 -14.81 -15.72 -26.80
CA ALA A 27 -13.67 -16.21 -26.04
C ALA A 27 -14.00 -16.17 -24.54
N TYR A 28 -13.56 -17.16 -23.77
CA TYR A 28 -13.71 -17.10 -22.32
C TYR A 28 -12.79 -16.03 -21.72
N GLU A 29 -13.25 -15.33 -20.67
CA GLU A 29 -12.46 -14.34 -19.95
C GLU A 29 -11.10 -14.96 -19.54
N ARG A 30 -10.00 -14.25 -19.84
CA ARG A 30 -8.59 -14.62 -19.54
C ARG A 30 -7.91 -15.69 -20.41
N THR A 31 -8.41 -15.95 -21.61
CA THR A 31 -7.71 -16.83 -22.57
C THR A 31 -6.27 -16.34 -22.88
N PHE A 32 -6.10 -15.02 -23.05
CA PHE A 32 -4.79 -14.39 -23.31
C PHE A 32 -4.30 -13.63 -22.07
N ALA A 33 -3.06 -13.85 -21.65
CA ALA A 33 -2.50 -13.19 -20.46
C ALA A 33 -1.95 -11.78 -20.76
N ASN A 34 -1.48 -11.53 -21.99
CA ASN A 34 -0.85 -10.27 -22.39
C ASN A 34 -1.01 -9.99 -23.91
N GLN A 35 -0.52 -8.84 -24.37
CA GLN A 35 -0.79 -8.36 -25.74
C GLN A 35 0.04 -9.12 -26.76
N ALA A 36 1.19 -9.63 -26.30
CA ALA A 36 2.05 -10.51 -27.07
C ALA A 36 1.37 -11.86 -27.38
N GLU A 37 0.69 -12.48 -26.41
CA GLU A 37 -0.05 -13.74 -26.64
C GLU A 37 -1.25 -13.53 -27.59
N ALA A 38 -1.96 -12.41 -27.46
CA ALA A 38 -3.04 -12.05 -28.37
C ALA A 38 -2.53 -11.81 -29.81
N ALA A 39 -1.37 -11.16 -29.96
CA ALA A 39 -0.72 -10.95 -31.25
C ALA A 39 -0.18 -12.26 -31.86
N ASP A 40 0.43 -13.13 -31.06
CA ASP A 40 0.92 -14.45 -31.47
C ASP A 40 -0.23 -15.33 -31.98
N PHE A 41 -1.36 -15.35 -31.27
CA PHE A 41 -2.56 -16.04 -31.73
C PHE A 41 -3.10 -15.44 -33.04
N ALA A 42 -3.21 -14.12 -33.15
CA ALA A 42 -3.68 -13.45 -34.37
C ALA A 42 -2.73 -13.69 -35.58
N ALA A 43 -1.44 -13.91 -35.32
CA ALA A 43 -0.47 -14.33 -36.34
C ALA A 43 -0.64 -15.81 -36.71
N SER A 44 -0.85 -16.70 -35.73
CA SER A 44 -1.10 -18.13 -35.96
C SER A 44 -2.38 -18.37 -36.78
N ALA A 45 -3.45 -17.62 -36.47
CA ALA A 45 -4.71 -17.66 -37.22
C ALA A 45 -4.57 -17.22 -38.68
N ARG A 46 -3.65 -16.29 -38.97
CA ARG A 46 -3.31 -15.78 -40.32
C ARG A 46 -2.12 -16.48 -40.98
N SER A 47 -1.60 -17.55 -40.37
CA SER A 47 -0.48 -18.29 -40.94
C SER A 47 -0.85 -18.90 -42.30
N THR A 48 0.15 -19.04 -43.18
CA THR A 48 -0.03 -19.65 -44.51
C THR A 48 -0.66 -21.04 -44.43
N GLY A 49 -0.32 -21.83 -43.40
CA GLY A 49 -0.94 -23.14 -43.15
C GLY A 49 -2.42 -23.08 -42.72
N SER A 50 -2.80 -22.08 -41.92
CA SER A 50 -4.21 -21.86 -41.54
C SER A 50 -5.05 -21.39 -42.73
N LEU A 51 -4.51 -20.45 -43.51
CA LEU A 51 -5.16 -19.91 -44.71
C LEU A 51 -5.27 -20.96 -45.83
N ALA A 52 -4.28 -21.85 -46.00
CA ALA A 52 -4.38 -22.98 -46.94
C ALA A 52 -5.54 -23.94 -46.62
N LYS A 53 -5.81 -24.20 -45.33
CA LYS A 53 -6.97 -25.01 -44.88
C LYS A 53 -8.32 -24.33 -45.17
N VAL A 54 -8.34 -22.99 -45.26
CA VAL A 54 -9.52 -22.18 -45.64
C VAL A 54 -9.72 -22.23 -47.15
N VAL A 55 -8.65 -22.05 -47.93
CA VAL A 55 -8.65 -22.17 -49.40
C VAL A 55 -9.17 -23.54 -49.84
N ALA A 56 -8.71 -24.62 -49.20
CA ALA A 56 -9.13 -25.99 -49.53
C ALA A 56 -10.64 -26.25 -49.33
N LYS A 57 -11.35 -25.42 -48.55
CA LYS A 57 -12.79 -25.54 -48.28
C LYS A 57 -13.64 -24.59 -49.13
N LEU A 58 -13.01 -23.78 -49.98
CA LEU A 58 -13.68 -22.80 -50.84
C LEU A 58 -13.88 -23.34 -52.26
N PRO A 59 -15.02 -23.02 -52.91
CA PRO A 59 -15.35 -23.53 -54.23
C PRO A 59 -14.63 -22.83 -55.42
N ARG A 60 -13.67 -21.91 -55.18
CA ARG A 60 -12.95 -21.16 -56.23
C ARG A 60 -11.45 -21.03 -55.91
N ASN A 61 -10.62 -20.95 -56.96
CA ASN A 61 -9.18 -20.68 -56.89
C ASN A 61 -8.89 -19.26 -56.36
N VAL A 62 -8.71 -19.12 -55.05
CA VAL A 62 -8.22 -17.90 -54.39
C VAL A 62 -6.82 -18.20 -53.84
N SER A 63 -5.84 -17.35 -54.14
CA SER A 63 -4.46 -17.54 -53.65
C SER A 63 -4.40 -17.28 -52.13
N THR A 64 -3.45 -17.91 -51.44
CA THR A 64 -3.27 -17.72 -49.99
C THR A 64 -2.80 -16.31 -49.62
N GLU A 65 -2.09 -15.65 -50.52
CA GLU A 65 -1.58 -14.28 -50.35
C GLU A 65 -2.72 -13.26 -50.45
N ASP A 66 -3.62 -13.41 -51.43
CA ASP A 66 -4.82 -12.56 -51.56
C ASP A 66 -5.75 -12.68 -50.34
N LEU A 67 -5.86 -13.87 -49.76
CA LEU A 67 -6.68 -14.11 -48.56
C LEU A 67 -6.09 -13.47 -47.30
N ALA A 68 -4.76 -13.42 -47.17
CA ALA A 68 -4.09 -12.80 -46.05
C ALA A 68 -4.35 -11.28 -45.98
N GLU A 69 -4.39 -10.61 -47.14
CA GLU A 69 -4.69 -9.18 -47.24
C GLU A 69 -6.18 -8.87 -47.00
N ARG A 70 -7.06 -9.80 -47.38
CA ARG A 70 -8.52 -9.67 -47.27
C ARG A 70 -9.06 -10.03 -45.88
N CYS A 71 -8.27 -10.66 -45.00
CA CYS A 71 -8.73 -11.15 -43.69
C CYS A 71 -8.03 -10.44 -42.51
N ARG A 72 -8.80 -10.01 -41.52
CA ARG A 72 -8.29 -9.45 -40.25
C ARG A 72 -8.86 -10.21 -39.05
N VAL A 73 -7.99 -10.47 -38.08
CA VAL A 73 -8.36 -11.01 -36.77
C VAL A 73 -8.00 -9.96 -35.73
N THR A 74 -8.97 -9.58 -34.91
CA THR A 74 -8.85 -8.59 -33.84
C THR A 74 -9.12 -9.25 -32.51
N VAL A 75 -8.25 -9.02 -31.53
CA VAL A 75 -8.36 -9.57 -30.18
C VAL A 75 -8.13 -8.40 -29.23
N ASP A 76 -9.16 -8.06 -28.45
CA ASP A 76 -9.09 -7.01 -27.43
C ASP A 76 -9.05 -7.65 -26.04
N GLN A 77 -8.13 -7.19 -25.18
CA GLN A 77 -7.85 -7.83 -23.89
C GLN A 77 -8.96 -7.64 -22.85
N GLY A 78 -9.80 -6.63 -23.04
CA GLY A 78 -10.92 -6.35 -22.16
C GLY A 78 -12.22 -7.02 -22.58
N GLN A 79 -12.24 -7.73 -23.71
CA GLN A 79 -13.46 -8.23 -24.32
C GLN A 79 -13.44 -9.75 -24.49
N PRO A 80 -14.54 -10.45 -24.17
CA PRO A 80 -14.64 -11.91 -24.33
C PRO A 80 -14.91 -12.28 -25.79
N PHE A 81 -14.38 -11.55 -26.78
CA PHE A 81 -14.61 -11.86 -28.19
C PHE A 81 -13.36 -11.72 -29.07
N ILE A 82 -13.25 -12.63 -30.04
CA ILE A 82 -12.31 -12.56 -31.15
C ILE A 82 -13.10 -12.07 -32.36
N GLY A 83 -12.75 -10.90 -32.87
CA GLY A 83 -13.37 -10.31 -34.06
C GLY A 83 -12.69 -10.83 -35.33
N VAL A 84 -13.46 -11.46 -36.20
CA VAL A 84 -13.02 -11.96 -37.51
C VAL A 84 -13.65 -11.07 -38.59
N THR A 85 -12.84 -10.45 -39.44
CA THR A 85 -13.32 -9.59 -40.54
C THR A 85 -12.73 -10.06 -41.86
N VAL A 86 -13.57 -10.19 -42.90
CA VAL A 86 -13.12 -10.54 -44.26
C VAL A 86 -13.70 -9.56 -45.26
N VAL A 87 -12.92 -9.23 -46.29
CA VAL A 87 -13.30 -8.35 -47.41
C VAL A 87 -13.42 -9.18 -48.70
N ALA A 88 -14.52 -9.04 -49.43
CA ALA A 88 -14.73 -9.70 -50.71
C ALA A 88 -15.50 -8.81 -51.71
N GLU A 89 -15.49 -9.19 -52.99
CA GLU A 89 -16.12 -8.42 -54.07
C GLU A 89 -17.65 -8.52 -54.12
N ASN A 90 -18.25 -9.49 -53.42
CA ASN A 90 -19.69 -9.71 -53.39
C ASN A 90 -20.15 -10.11 -51.99
N ILE A 91 -21.38 -9.72 -51.61
CA ILE A 91 -21.97 -9.99 -50.29
C ILE A 91 -22.07 -11.49 -49.97
N ASN A 92 -22.44 -12.31 -50.97
CA ASN A 92 -22.53 -13.76 -50.81
C ASN A 92 -21.15 -14.38 -50.60
N SER A 93 -20.14 -13.88 -51.31
CA SER A 93 -18.75 -14.30 -51.15
C SER A 93 -18.18 -13.87 -49.80
N ALA A 94 -18.44 -12.63 -49.35
CA ALA A 94 -18.02 -12.14 -48.03
C ALA A 94 -18.63 -12.97 -46.89
N ARG A 95 -19.93 -13.29 -46.98
CA ARG A 95 -20.64 -14.11 -45.98
C ARG A 95 -20.10 -15.54 -45.93
N ALA A 96 -19.92 -16.18 -47.09
CA ALA A 96 -19.37 -17.53 -47.17
C ALA A 96 -17.92 -17.59 -46.66
N LEU A 97 -17.11 -16.58 -46.98
CA LEU A 97 -15.70 -16.52 -46.56
C LEU A 97 -15.56 -16.29 -45.05
N VAL A 98 -16.32 -15.37 -44.46
CA VAL A 98 -16.31 -15.14 -43.00
C VAL A 98 -16.71 -16.40 -42.24
N ASP A 99 -17.70 -17.15 -42.73
CA ASP A 99 -18.15 -18.39 -42.08
C ASP A 99 -17.08 -19.49 -42.09
N VAL A 100 -16.40 -19.68 -43.22
CA VAL A 100 -15.33 -20.68 -43.33
C VAL A 100 -14.11 -20.23 -42.52
N PHE A 101 -13.76 -18.94 -42.57
CA PHE A 101 -12.61 -18.39 -41.86
C PHE A 101 -12.82 -18.41 -40.34
N ALA A 102 -14.01 -18.05 -39.84
CA ALA A 102 -14.34 -18.11 -38.43
C ALA A 102 -14.28 -19.54 -37.85
N LYS A 103 -14.76 -20.54 -38.61
CA LYS A 103 -14.61 -21.96 -38.23
C LYS A 103 -13.13 -22.35 -38.14
N GLN A 104 -12.30 -21.87 -39.06
CA GLN A 104 -10.87 -22.13 -39.03
C GLN A 104 -10.20 -21.45 -37.83
N VAL A 105 -10.53 -20.19 -37.53
CA VAL A 105 -10.01 -19.45 -36.37
C VAL A 105 -10.34 -20.17 -35.06
N ALA A 106 -11.55 -20.73 -34.92
CA ALA A 106 -11.91 -21.55 -33.76
C ALA A 106 -11.05 -22.83 -33.64
N THR A 107 -10.79 -23.53 -34.75
CA THR A 107 -9.89 -24.70 -34.73
C THR A 107 -8.44 -24.34 -34.39
N THR A 108 -7.95 -23.21 -34.91
CA THR A 108 -6.60 -22.71 -34.59
C THR A 108 -6.50 -22.28 -33.13
N ALA A 109 -7.58 -21.79 -32.52
CA ALA A 109 -7.62 -21.48 -31.09
C ALA A 109 -7.48 -22.75 -30.22
N GLU A 110 -8.17 -23.84 -30.56
CA GLU A 110 -8.03 -25.13 -29.87
C GLU A 110 -6.58 -25.69 -29.99
N GLU A 111 -6.00 -25.64 -31.20
CA GLU A 111 -4.61 -26.04 -31.45
C GLU A 111 -3.62 -25.16 -30.67
N TRP A 112 -3.84 -23.85 -30.64
CA TRP A 112 -2.97 -22.88 -29.95
C TRP A 112 -3.01 -23.06 -28.43
N VAL A 113 -4.20 -23.18 -27.82
CA VAL A 113 -4.37 -23.44 -26.37
C VAL A 113 -3.70 -24.76 -25.99
N SER A 114 -3.86 -25.80 -26.82
CA SER A 114 -3.23 -27.11 -26.61
C SER A 114 -1.70 -27.02 -26.68
N LYS A 115 -1.15 -26.28 -27.65
CA LYS A 115 0.29 -26.04 -27.78
C LYS A 115 0.82 -25.26 -26.57
N ARG A 116 0.11 -24.22 -26.13
CA ARG A 116 0.51 -23.38 -24.99
C ARG A 116 0.47 -24.13 -23.67
N THR A 117 -0.56 -24.96 -23.46
CA THR A 117 -0.65 -25.83 -22.27
C THR A 117 0.57 -26.75 -22.17
N ARG A 118 0.96 -27.41 -23.27
CA ARG A 118 2.15 -28.27 -23.31
C ARG A 118 3.44 -27.51 -23.01
N GLU A 119 3.55 -26.26 -23.47
CA GLU A 119 4.72 -25.43 -23.19
C GLU A 119 4.80 -25.03 -21.72
N VAL A 120 3.68 -24.63 -21.11
CA VAL A 120 3.60 -24.35 -19.67
C VAL A 120 3.92 -25.62 -18.86
N ASP A 121 3.44 -26.80 -19.26
CA ASP A 121 3.76 -28.07 -18.60
C ASP A 121 5.27 -28.39 -18.65
N ARG A 122 5.96 -28.07 -19.75
CA ARG A 122 7.42 -28.20 -19.86
C ARG A 122 8.13 -27.23 -18.91
N GLN A 123 7.66 -25.99 -18.81
CA GLN A 123 8.22 -24.99 -17.90
C GLN A 123 8.02 -25.38 -16.43
N ILE A 124 6.83 -25.89 -16.07
CA ILE A 124 6.54 -26.47 -14.75
C ILE A 124 7.52 -27.60 -14.44
N THR A 125 7.71 -28.52 -15.40
CA THR A 125 8.63 -29.66 -15.22
C THR A 125 10.08 -29.19 -15.05
N ALA A 126 10.51 -28.16 -15.79
CA ALA A 126 11.84 -27.56 -15.66
C ALA A 126 12.02 -26.84 -14.30
N ALA A 127 11.03 -26.04 -13.88
CA ALA A 127 11.01 -25.38 -12.57
C ALA A 127 11.04 -26.41 -11.42
N GLN A 128 10.27 -27.51 -11.53
CA GLN A 128 10.30 -28.60 -10.56
C GLN A 128 11.65 -29.33 -10.49
N ARG A 129 12.37 -29.47 -11.61
CA ARG A 129 13.74 -30.03 -11.60
C ARG A 129 14.69 -29.09 -10.88
N ARG A 130 14.66 -27.79 -11.20
CA ARG A 130 15.48 -26.76 -10.53
C ARG A 130 15.20 -26.68 -9.04
N LEU A 131 13.94 -26.69 -8.63
CA LEU A 131 13.55 -26.71 -7.21
C LEU A 131 14.08 -27.98 -6.51
N ARG A 132 14.08 -29.13 -7.17
CA ARG A 132 14.69 -30.36 -6.63
C ARG A 132 16.20 -30.27 -6.54
N ASP A 133 16.88 -29.74 -7.55
CA ASP A 133 18.33 -29.60 -7.55
C ASP A 133 18.79 -28.59 -6.48
N LEU A 134 18.05 -27.49 -6.34
CA LEU A 134 18.29 -26.48 -5.31
C LEU A 134 17.96 -27.03 -3.91
N ARG A 135 16.93 -27.87 -3.78
CA ARG A 135 16.65 -28.66 -2.56
C ARG A 135 17.79 -29.62 -2.21
N LYS A 136 18.40 -30.28 -3.20
CA LYS A 136 19.59 -31.14 -2.98
C LYS A 136 20.82 -30.33 -2.56
N GLN A 137 20.96 -29.08 -3.00
CA GLN A 137 22.04 -28.19 -2.53
C GLN A 137 21.85 -27.76 -1.07
N PHE A 138 20.62 -27.84 -0.54
CA PHE A 138 20.35 -27.77 0.89
C PHE A 138 20.57 -29.11 1.62
N GLY A 139 20.97 -30.17 0.92
CA GLY A 139 21.05 -31.57 1.35
C GLY A 139 22.12 -31.93 2.39
N ASP A 140 22.68 -30.95 3.11
CA ASP A 140 23.38 -31.21 4.38
C ASP A 140 22.45 -30.98 5.60
N PHE A 141 21.19 -30.54 5.39
CA PHE A 141 20.25 -30.14 6.44
C PHE A 141 18.93 -30.96 6.44
N ASP A 142 19.00 -32.17 5.90
CA ASP A 142 17.89 -32.94 5.30
C ASP A 142 16.69 -33.24 6.22
N ASP A 143 16.83 -33.27 7.55
CA ASP A 143 15.71 -33.68 8.42
C ASP A 143 14.66 -32.58 8.69
N ALA A 144 15.00 -31.29 8.48
CA ALA A 144 14.09 -30.18 8.77
C ALA A 144 13.22 -29.73 7.59
N LEU A 145 13.62 -30.04 6.35
CA LEU A 145 13.00 -29.50 5.13
C LEU A 145 11.78 -30.29 4.62
N LEU A 146 11.53 -31.47 5.19
CA LEU A 146 10.34 -32.26 4.91
C LEU A 146 9.08 -31.70 5.61
N PHE A 147 9.25 -30.94 6.70
CA PHE A 147 8.13 -30.42 7.51
C PHE A 147 8.33 -29.01 8.14
N GLY A 148 9.43 -28.29 7.89
CA GLY A 148 9.78 -27.04 8.58
C GLY A 148 9.97 -25.80 7.70
N ASP A 149 9.56 -24.64 8.23
CA ASP A 149 9.76 -23.31 7.65
C ASP A 149 11.25 -23.02 7.37
N VAL A 150 11.59 -22.55 6.16
CA VAL A 150 12.94 -22.02 5.80
C VAL A 150 13.47 -21.02 6.83
N ARG A 151 12.56 -20.36 7.55
CA ARG A 151 12.85 -19.46 8.68
C ARG A 151 13.52 -20.13 9.88
N SER A 152 13.14 -21.37 10.24
CA SER A 152 13.72 -22.06 11.39
C SER A 152 15.19 -22.43 11.13
N LEU A 153 15.50 -22.86 9.90
CA LEU A 153 16.86 -23.18 9.50
C LEU A 153 17.76 -21.95 9.50
N ARG A 154 17.23 -20.81 9.02
CA ARG A 154 17.91 -19.51 9.08
C ARG A 154 18.19 -19.09 10.52
N GLN A 155 17.24 -19.31 11.43
CA GLN A 155 17.44 -19.03 12.85
C GLN A 155 18.55 -19.89 13.45
N THR A 156 18.61 -21.19 13.14
CA THR A 156 19.67 -22.07 13.63
C THR A 156 21.05 -21.70 13.10
N LEU A 157 21.18 -21.41 11.79
CA LEU A 157 22.44 -20.98 11.18
C LEU A 157 22.90 -19.60 11.70
N SER A 158 21.96 -18.67 11.87
CA SER A 158 22.25 -17.36 12.45
C SER A 158 22.68 -17.47 13.90
N LYS A 159 22.08 -18.39 14.67
CA LYS A 159 22.44 -18.64 16.07
C LYS A 159 23.86 -19.23 16.17
N ASP A 160 24.18 -20.26 15.39
CA ASP A 160 25.51 -20.89 15.36
C ASP A 160 26.61 -19.89 14.91
N ALA A 161 26.33 -19.05 13.90
CA ALA A 161 27.24 -17.99 13.47
C ALA A 161 27.47 -16.95 14.59
N SER A 162 26.41 -16.55 15.30
CA SER A 162 26.50 -15.62 16.42
C SER A 162 27.31 -16.22 17.59
N GLU A 163 27.05 -17.48 17.95
CA GLU A 163 27.76 -18.17 19.03
C GLU A 163 29.27 -18.25 18.73
N ARG A 164 29.67 -18.62 17.51
CA ARG A 164 31.08 -18.67 17.11
C ARG A 164 31.75 -17.30 17.07
N ALA A 165 31.03 -16.25 16.66
CA ALA A 165 31.54 -14.88 16.71
C ALA A 165 31.77 -14.39 18.15
N THR A 166 30.87 -14.74 19.09
CA THR A 166 31.05 -14.45 20.51
C THR A 166 32.25 -15.19 21.10
N ALA A 167 32.46 -16.45 20.73
CA ALA A 167 33.62 -17.25 21.16
C ALA A 167 34.96 -16.66 20.67
N VAL A 168 35.02 -16.19 19.42
CA VAL A 168 36.20 -15.48 18.89
C VAL A 168 36.45 -14.19 19.68
N THR A 169 35.40 -13.44 19.99
CA THR A 169 35.50 -12.20 20.77
C THR A 169 35.98 -12.46 22.20
N SER A 170 35.49 -13.51 22.87
CA SER A 170 35.95 -13.88 24.21
C SER A 170 37.41 -14.31 24.23
N LEU A 171 37.86 -15.08 23.23
CA LEU A 171 39.26 -15.50 23.10
C LEU A 171 40.19 -14.30 22.81
N ARG A 172 39.75 -13.32 22.00
CA ARG A 172 40.50 -12.07 21.80
C ARG A 172 40.63 -11.28 23.10
N ASN A 173 39.55 -11.17 23.88
CA ASN A 173 39.59 -10.47 25.17
C ASN A 173 40.55 -11.17 26.16
N GLN A 174 40.54 -12.49 26.23
CA GLN A 174 41.51 -13.27 27.03
C GLN A 174 42.95 -13.03 26.57
N LEU A 175 43.20 -12.93 25.27
CA LEU A 175 44.54 -12.62 24.75
C LEU A 175 44.98 -11.20 25.15
N THR A 176 44.06 -10.22 25.13
CA THR A 176 44.36 -8.85 25.57
C THR A 176 44.66 -8.75 27.07
N SER A 177 43.96 -9.51 27.92
CA SER A 177 44.24 -9.52 29.36
C SER A 177 45.59 -10.17 29.67
N ILE A 178 45.93 -11.27 28.99
CA ILE A 178 47.24 -11.93 29.12
C ILE A 178 48.37 -10.97 28.70
N ASN A 179 48.21 -10.24 27.59
CA ASN A 179 49.20 -9.27 27.14
C ASN A 179 49.34 -8.09 28.13
N ALA A 180 48.26 -7.67 28.79
CA ALA A 180 48.29 -6.63 29.80
C ALA A 180 49.00 -7.08 31.10
N GLU A 181 48.81 -8.34 31.51
CA GLU A 181 49.51 -8.95 32.65
C GLU A 181 51.02 -9.11 32.37
N GLU A 182 51.38 -9.57 31.17
CA GLU A 182 52.76 -9.65 30.69
C GLU A 182 53.42 -8.26 30.73
N LYS A 183 52.74 -7.23 30.24
CA LYS A 183 53.24 -5.85 30.27
C LYS A 183 53.48 -5.36 31.70
N LYS A 184 52.61 -5.70 32.66
CA LYS A 184 52.79 -5.34 34.09
C LYS A 184 54.03 -6.02 34.68
N ILE A 185 54.23 -7.31 34.43
CA ILE A 185 55.36 -8.08 34.96
C ILE A 185 56.68 -7.62 34.33
N ILE A 186 56.69 -7.34 33.03
CA ILE A 186 57.85 -6.79 32.32
C ILE A 186 58.20 -5.39 32.86
N THR A 187 57.20 -4.54 33.11
CA THR A 187 57.41 -3.20 33.67
C THR A 187 58.00 -3.26 35.09
N GLN A 188 57.62 -4.28 35.89
CA GLN A 188 58.19 -4.53 37.22
C GLN A 188 59.64 -5.03 37.14
N LEU A 189 59.98 -5.92 36.20
CA LEU A 189 61.36 -6.39 35.96
C LEU A 189 62.28 -5.30 35.39
N ALA A 190 61.74 -4.37 34.60
CA ALA A 190 62.48 -3.28 33.97
C ALA A 190 62.85 -2.14 34.94
N ALA A 191 62.33 -2.15 36.18
CA ALA A 191 62.68 -1.18 37.20
C ALA A 191 64.14 -1.33 37.72
N ASP A 192 64.76 -2.50 37.55
CA ASP A 192 66.06 -2.82 38.16
C ASP A 192 67.29 -2.48 37.29
N LYS A 193 67.17 -2.20 35.97
CA LYS A 193 68.33 -1.86 35.10
C LYS A 193 67.99 -0.93 33.91
N PRO A 194 68.69 0.21 33.72
CA PRO A 194 68.36 1.23 32.71
C PRO A 194 68.65 0.83 31.25
N VAL A 195 69.64 -0.03 30.98
CA VAL A 195 70.01 -0.48 29.62
C VAL A 195 68.96 -1.44 29.03
N LEU A 196 68.26 -2.17 29.88
CA LEU A 196 67.19 -3.08 29.46
C LEU A 196 65.92 -2.30 29.09
N ARG A 197 65.68 -1.16 29.76
CA ARG A 197 64.60 -0.22 29.41
C ARG A 197 64.76 0.38 28.02
N SER A 198 65.95 0.83 27.63
CA SER A 198 66.15 1.46 26.32
C SER A 198 65.92 0.48 25.16
N LEU A 199 66.41 -0.76 25.28
CA LEU A 199 66.18 -1.80 24.27
C LEU A 199 64.71 -2.27 24.22
N GLN A 200 64.03 -2.31 25.37
CA GLN A 200 62.59 -2.58 25.41
C GLN A 200 61.77 -1.48 24.76
N GLN A 201 62.14 -0.21 24.98
CA GLN A 201 61.47 0.94 24.39
C GLN A 201 61.69 1.01 22.87
N GLU A 202 62.88 0.65 22.38
CA GLU A 202 63.14 0.46 20.95
C GLU A 202 62.35 -0.70 20.35
N LEU A 203 62.19 -1.82 21.07
CA LEU A 203 61.37 -2.94 20.62
C LEU A 203 59.88 -2.54 20.55
N GLU A 204 59.36 -1.81 21.54
CA GLU A 204 57.99 -1.29 21.51
C GLU A 204 57.78 -0.33 20.33
N GLN A 205 58.73 0.59 20.09
CA GLN A 205 58.67 1.47 18.91
C GLN A 205 58.75 0.69 17.60
N ALA A 206 59.58 -0.36 17.52
CA ALA A 206 59.67 -1.21 16.33
C ALA A 206 58.37 -1.99 16.07
N LEU A 207 57.70 -2.49 17.13
CA LEU A 207 56.43 -3.22 17.01
C LEU A 207 55.25 -2.32 16.61
N THR A 208 55.35 -0.99 16.79
CA THR A 208 54.37 -0.06 16.21
C THR A 208 54.49 0.05 14.69
N ARG A 209 55.64 -0.30 14.12
CA ARG A 209 55.96 -0.11 12.68
C ARG A 209 56.09 -1.42 11.91
N TYR A 210 56.46 -2.51 12.57
CA TYR A 210 56.82 -3.78 11.94
C TYR A 210 56.16 -4.97 12.64
N THR A 211 55.86 -6.02 11.86
CA THR A 211 55.29 -7.28 12.37
C THR A 211 56.33 -8.11 13.14
N ASP A 212 55.85 -9.06 13.95
CA ASP A 212 56.67 -9.94 14.80
C ASP A 212 57.76 -10.74 14.05
N GLU A 213 57.61 -10.92 12.73
CA GLU A 213 58.53 -11.69 11.88
C GLU A 213 59.70 -10.87 11.32
N HIS A 214 59.67 -9.54 11.46
CA HIS A 214 60.64 -8.63 10.85
C HIS A 214 62.06 -8.82 11.46
N PRO A 215 63.15 -8.80 10.64
CA PRO A 215 64.51 -9.08 11.11
C PRO A 215 64.93 -8.21 12.29
N ARG A 216 64.60 -6.92 12.23
CA ARG A 216 64.92 -5.95 13.29
C ARG A 216 64.23 -6.26 14.62
N VAL A 217 62.99 -6.78 14.59
CA VAL A 217 62.23 -7.14 15.79
C VAL A 217 62.80 -8.43 16.40
N LYS A 218 63.22 -9.39 15.57
CA LYS A 218 63.91 -10.61 16.01
C LYS A 218 65.28 -10.32 16.62
N GLU A 219 66.06 -9.43 16.02
CA GLU A 219 67.35 -8.97 16.55
C GLU A 219 67.19 -8.32 17.92
N LEU A 220 66.28 -7.33 18.05
CA LEU A 220 66.03 -6.64 19.31
C LEU A 220 65.59 -7.63 20.41
N ARG A 221 64.72 -8.60 20.08
CA ARG A 221 64.34 -9.67 21.02
C ARG A 221 65.52 -10.57 21.40
N ALA A 222 66.35 -10.96 20.45
CA ALA A 222 67.53 -11.79 20.71
C ALA A 222 68.55 -11.06 21.61
N SER A 223 68.76 -9.76 21.39
CA SER A 223 69.63 -8.92 22.23
C SER A 223 69.11 -8.78 23.66
N ILE A 224 67.79 -8.63 23.84
CA ILE A 224 67.16 -8.61 25.18
C ILE A 224 67.34 -9.95 25.90
N ILE A 225 67.15 -11.07 25.20
CA ILE A 225 67.34 -12.41 25.77
C ILE A 225 68.82 -12.67 26.13
N ALA A 226 69.76 -12.21 25.30
CA ALA A 226 71.20 -12.34 25.55
C ALA A 226 71.63 -11.59 26.83
N LEU A 227 71.17 -10.33 27.00
CA LEU A 227 71.44 -9.52 28.18
C LEU A 227 70.81 -10.09 29.46
N GLN A 228 69.62 -10.70 29.34
CA GLN A 228 69.01 -11.44 30.45
C GLN A 228 69.83 -12.68 30.84
N LYS A 229 70.44 -13.36 29.86
CA LYS A 229 71.26 -14.57 30.09
C LYS A 229 72.61 -14.25 30.74
N GLU A 230 73.26 -13.16 30.36
CA GLU A 230 74.48 -12.67 31.04
C GLU A 230 74.25 -12.27 32.49
N SER A 231 73.04 -11.79 32.82
CA SER A 231 72.67 -11.42 34.19
C SER A 231 72.54 -12.60 35.16
N GLY A 232 72.47 -13.84 34.64
CA GLY A 232 72.35 -15.05 35.45
C GLY A 232 73.67 -15.61 35.99
N SER A 233 74.84 -15.16 35.52
CA SER A 233 76.13 -15.80 35.87
C SER A 233 76.98 -15.06 36.92
N LYS A 234 76.65 -13.81 37.29
CA LYS A 234 77.44 -13.03 38.25
C LYS A 234 76.58 -12.25 39.25
N THR A 235 76.00 -12.94 40.24
CA THR A 235 75.89 -12.46 41.64
C THR A 235 75.28 -13.54 42.53
N SER A 236 76.06 -13.96 43.53
CA SER A 236 75.62 -14.71 44.69
C SER A 236 74.99 -13.77 45.73
N SER A 237 73.97 -14.26 46.44
CA SER A 237 73.09 -13.60 47.43
C SER A 237 71.88 -12.82 46.85
N GLY A 238 70.66 -13.32 47.12
CA GLY A 238 69.38 -12.73 46.65
C GLY A 238 68.42 -13.69 45.91
N LYS A 239 68.30 -14.96 46.35
CA LYS A 239 67.74 -16.07 45.55
C LYS A 239 66.20 -16.26 45.52
N SER A 240 65.38 -15.39 46.10
CA SER A 240 63.94 -15.71 46.26
C SER A 240 62.96 -14.99 45.31
N SER A 241 63.29 -13.81 44.77
CA SER A 241 62.31 -12.99 44.04
C SER A 241 62.41 -13.17 42.52
N ALA A 242 63.61 -13.06 41.93
CA ALA A 242 63.83 -13.11 40.48
C ALA A 242 63.54 -14.48 39.82
N THR A 243 63.74 -15.58 40.56
CA THR A 243 63.44 -16.94 40.07
C THR A 243 61.93 -17.20 40.00
N LYS A 244 61.12 -16.54 40.85
CA LYS A 244 59.65 -16.64 40.86
C LYS A 244 59.04 -15.86 39.70
N THR A 245 59.50 -14.64 39.43
CA THR A 245 58.99 -13.79 38.33
C THR A 245 59.33 -14.34 36.94
N ASN A 246 60.52 -14.94 36.76
CA ASN A 246 60.87 -15.61 35.51
C ASN A 246 60.03 -16.88 35.25
N GLY A 247 59.67 -17.63 36.30
CA GLY A 247 58.75 -18.76 36.21
C GLY A 247 57.32 -18.34 35.82
N GLN A 248 56.83 -17.24 36.38
CA GLN A 248 55.52 -16.66 36.03
C GLN A 248 55.44 -16.18 34.58
N LEU A 249 56.53 -15.59 34.05
CA LEU A 249 56.59 -15.15 32.65
C LEU A 249 56.58 -16.34 31.67
N ALA A 250 57.25 -17.44 32.02
CA ALA A 250 57.21 -18.67 31.23
C ALA A 250 55.80 -19.30 31.22
N GLU A 251 55.10 -19.28 32.36
CA GLU A 251 53.72 -19.80 32.45
C GLU A 251 52.72 -18.96 31.64
N LEU A 252 52.82 -17.63 31.69
CA LEU A 252 51.99 -16.73 30.86
C LEU A 252 52.25 -16.92 29.37
N ASN A 253 53.51 -17.16 28.97
CA ASN A 253 53.85 -17.44 27.58
C ASN A 253 53.19 -18.72 27.06
N ILE A 254 53.12 -19.77 27.88
CA ILE A 254 52.42 -21.03 27.53
C ILE A 254 50.91 -20.81 27.43
N LYS A 255 50.31 -20.04 28.35
CA LYS A 255 48.88 -19.67 28.28
C LYS A 255 48.56 -18.87 27.02
N ARG A 256 49.43 -17.92 26.66
CA ARG A 256 49.29 -17.08 25.46
C ARG A 256 49.33 -17.90 24.17
N THR A 257 50.26 -18.86 24.04
CA THR A 257 50.34 -19.71 22.85
C THR A 257 49.11 -20.62 22.74
N ALA A 258 48.66 -21.21 23.85
CA ALA A 258 47.46 -22.03 23.88
C ALA A 258 46.20 -21.25 23.46
N VAL A 259 45.99 -20.05 24.00
CA VAL A 259 44.85 -19.18 23.65
C VAL A 259 44.95 -18.71 22.19
N ARG A 260 46.15 -18.41 21.68
CA ARG A 260 46.36 -18.03 20.28
C ARG A 260 46.02 -19.17 19.30
N ASP A 261 46.35 -20.41 19.65
CA ASP A 261 46.01 -21.57 18.82
C ASP A 261 44.50 -21.87 18.85
N GLN A 262 43.86 -21.68 20.01
CA GLN A 262 42.40 -21.73 20.12
C GLN A 262 41.73 -20.63 19.30
N LEU A 263 42.26 -19.42 19.33
CA LEU A 263 41.76 -18.28 18.53
C LEU A 263 41.83 -18.58 17.03
N LYS A 264 42.96 -19.11 16.53
CA LYS A 264 43.09 -19.51 15.11
C LYS A 264 42.04 -20.56 14.71
N LYS A 265 41.80 -21.56 15.56
CA LYS A 265 40.78 -22.59 15.31
C LYS A 265 39.37 -21.99 15.32
N ALA A 266 39.08 -21.11 16.27
CA ALA A 266 37.79 -20.43 16.39
C ALA A 266 37.52 -19.50 15.20
N GLU A 267 38.49 -18.70 14.76
CA GLU A 267 38.39 -17.82 13.58
C GLU A 267 38.14 -18.62 12.29
N ALA A 268 38.84 -19.76 12.11
CA ALA A 268 38.57 -20.65 10.98
C ALA A 268 37.16 -21.26 11.01
N SER A 269 36.61 -21.52 12.20
CA SER A 269 35.25 -22.04 12.36
C SER A 269 34.17 -20.98 12.16
N GLU A 270 34.40 -19.73 12.59
CA GLU A 270 33.50 -18.59 12.40
C GLU A 270 33.41 -18.25 10.91
N LEU A 271 34.56 -18.19 10.21
CA LEU A 271 34.61 -17.95 8.76
C LEU A 271 33.79 -18.99 7.97
N LYS A 272 33.91 -20.28 8.31
CA LYS A 272 33.12 -21.35 7.67
C LYS A 272 31.62 -21.17 7.88
N SER A 273 31.21 -20.75 9.07
CA SER A 273 29.78 -20.57 9.43
C SER A 273 29.19 -19.34 8.74
N ARG A 274 29.97 -18.27 8.65
CA ARG A 274 29.60 -17.05 7.94
C ARG A 274 29.45 -17.31 6.43
N GLN A 275 30.38 -18.05 5.83
CA GLN A 275 30.27 -18.48 4.43
C GLN A 275 29.06 -19.39 4.18
N ALA A 276 28.71 -20.27 5.13
CA ALA A 276 27.52 -21.10 5.04
C ALA A 276 26.22 -20.26 5.08
N LEU A 277 26.16 -19.25 5.95
CA LEU A 277 25.02 -18.33 6.05
C LEU A 277 24.82 -17.51 4.77
N GLU A 278 25.90 -17.03 4.15
CA GLU A 278 25.87 -16.26 2.91
C GLU A 278 25.39 -17.10 1.72
N LYS A 279 25.90 -18.34 1.60
CA LYS A 279 25.42 -19.32 0.62
C LYS A 279 23.94 -19.66 0.84
N PHE A 280 23.51 -19.82 2.09
CA PHE A 280 22.11 -20.07 2.43
C PHE A 280 21.21 -18.90 2.03
N ALA A 281 21.60 -17.66 2.31
CA ALA A 281 20.82 -16.47 1.97
C ALA A 281 20.62 -16.32 0.45
N THR A 282 21.66 -16.60 -0.33
CA THR A 282 21.58 -16.58 -1.80
C THR A 282 20.62 -17.65 -2.33
N ASN A 283 20.72 -18.87 -1.80
CA ASN A 283 19.87 -19.98 -2.20
C ASN A 283 18.41 -19.80 -1.73
N GLU A 284 18.17 -19.16 -0.58
CA GLU A 284 16.82 -18.84 -0.08
C GLU A 284 16.07 -17.92 -1.05
N VAL A 285 16.71 -16.85 -1.54
CA VAL A 285 16.10 -15.92 -2.51
C VAL A 285 15.75 -16.64 -3.81
N GLU A 286 16.66 -17.46 -4.32
CA GLU A 286 16.42 -18.26 -5.52
C GLU A 286 15.31 -19.31 -5.32
N PHE A 287 15.25 -19.95 -4.15
CA PHE A 287 14.18 -20.88 -3.81
C PHE A 287 12.81 -20.21 -3.79
N VAL A 288 12.68 -19.07 -3.10
CA VAL A 288 11.42 -18.32 -3.02
C VAL A 288 10.99 -17.83 -4.41
N ARG A 289 11.94 -17.32 -5.21
CA ARG A 289 11.70 -16.91 -6.59
C ARG A 289 11.17 -18.06 -7.45
N LEU A 290 11.87 -19.19 -7.47
CA LEU A 290 11.48 -20.39 -8.24
C LEU A 290 10.15 -20.99 -7.74
N GLN A 291 9.86 -20.94 -6.44
CA GLN A 291 8.58 -21.39 -5.89
C GLN A 291 7.43 -20.49 -6.35
N SER A 292 7.64 -19.16 -6.37
CA SER A 292 6.66 -18.22 -6.91
C SER A 292 6.41 -18.43 -8.40
N GLU A 293 7.47 -18.68 -9.17
CA GLU A 293 7.40 -18.99 -10.60
C GLU A 293 6.64 -20.29 -10.85
N TYR A 294 6.95 -21.35 -10.09
CA TYR A 294 6.24 -22.63 -10.14
C TYR A 294 4.73 -22.48 -9.86
N ASN A 295 4.37 -21.72 -8.82
CA ASN A 295 2.97 -21.46 -8.46
C ASN A 295 2.25 -20.63 -9.54
N ALA A 296 2.92 -19.61 -10.09
CA ALA A 296 2.37 -18.80 -11.17
C ALA A 296 2.13 -19.62 -12.44
N LEU A 297 3.09 -20.48 -12.82
CA LEU A 297 2.96 -21.41 -13.93
C LEU A 297 1.83 -22.43 -13.69
N GLY A 298 1.69 -22.94 -12.46
CA GLY A 298 0.58 -23.82 -12.08
C GLY A 298 -0.78 -23.16 -12.25
N THR A 299 -0.92 -21.92 -11.76
CA THR A 299 -2.13 -21.11 -11.94
C THR A 299 -2.42 -20.90 -13.42
N ARG A 300 -1.40 -20.56 -14.23
CA ARG A 300 -1.55 -20.37 -15.68
C ARG A 300 -1.96 -21.65 -16.39
N ARG A 301 -1.41 -22.79 -15.99
CA ARG A 301 -1.82 -24.11 -16.51
C ARG A 301 -3.29 -24.36 -16.19
N ASP A 302 -3.73 -24.08 -14.97
CA ASP A 302 -5.11 -24.31 -14.56
C ASP A 302 -6.08 -23.37 -15.31
N GLU A 303 -5.71 -22.13 -15.60
CA GLU A 303 -6.47 -21.22 -16.48
C GLU A 303 -6.59 -21.77 -17.92
N LEU A 304 -5.48 -22.26 -18.48
CA LEU A 304 -5.45 -22.88 -19.82
C LEU A 304 -6.20 -24.22 -19.85
N ILE A 305 -6.21 -24.96 -18.75
CA ILE A 305 -7.00 -26.19 -18.60
C ILE A 305 -8.47 -25.84 -18.43
N GLN A 306 -8.85 -24.79 -17.71
CA GLN A 306 -10.24 -24.35 -17.59
C GLN A 306 -10.81 -23.91 -18.95
N SER A 307 -10.02 -23.18 -19.74
CA SER A 307 -10.39 -22.88 -21.15
C SER A 307 -10.47 -24.14 -22.02
N ARG A 308 -9.84 -25.25 -21.61
CA ARG A 308 -9.90 -26.58 -22.27
C ARG A 308 -10.98 -27.53 -21.71
N VAL A 309 -11.32 -27.49 -20.42
CA VAL A 309 -12.17 -28.48 -19.71
C VAL A 309 -13.66 -28.15 -19.84
N LEU A 310 -14.01 -26.88 -20.02
CA LEU A 310 -15.34 -26.49 -20.50
C LEU A 310 -15.65 -27.01 -21.93
N VAL A 311 -14.73 -27.78 -22.54
CA VAL A 311 -14.84 -28.43 -23.85
C VAL A 311 -14.95 -29.96 -23.73
N GLY A 312 -15.09 -30.50 -22.51
CA GLY A 312 -15.09 -31.95 -22.25
C GLY A 312 -16.46 -32.57 -22.01
N SER A 313 -17.03 -33.17 -23.07
CA SER A 313 -18.04 -34.24 -23.08
C SER A 313 -19.52 -33.92 -22.76
N LYS A 314 -20.28 -33.85 -23.86
CA LYS A 314 -21.76 -33.87 -24.04
C LYS A 314 -22.42 -32.50 -24.20
N GLY A 315 -22.47 -32.05 -25.46
CA GLY A 315 -23.24 -30.90 -25.91
C GLY A 315 -22.43 -30.10 -26.91
N VAL A 316 -22.81 -30.18 -28.18
CA VAL A 316 -22.22 -29.41 -29.29
C VAL A 316 -22.46 -27.92 -29.03
N GLU A 317 -21.44 -27.17 -28.65
CA GLU A 317 -21.34 -25.71 -28.87
C GLU A 317 -19.89 -25.25 -28.59
N LYS A 318 -19.02 -25.46 -29.59
CA LYS A 318 -17.71 -24.83 -29.71
C LYS A 318 -17.90 -23.31 -29.74
N TRP A 319 -17.00 -22.53 -29.12
CA TRP A 319 -16.83 -21.07 -29.31
C TRP A 319 -18.09 -20.38 -29.84
N ARG A 320 -18.99 -19.92 -28.95
CA ARG A 320 -20.30 -19.42 -29.40
C ARG A 320 -20.12 -18.42 -30.53
N ARG A 321 -20.70 -18.76 -31.67
CA ARG A 321 -20.78 -17.89 -32.83
C ARG A 321 -21.81 -16.82 -32.51
N SER A 322 -21.50 -15.55 -32.74
CA SER A 322 -22.56 -14.56 -32.83
C SER A 322 -23.40 -14.88 -34.08
N ASP A 323 -24.69 -15.17 -33.92
CA ASP A 323 -25.59 -15.44 -35.06
C ASP A 323 -25.76 -14.22 -35.98
N ARG A 324 -25.31 -13.04 -35.52
CA ARG A 324 -25.28 -11.81 -36.29
C ARG A 324 -23.96 -11.69 -37.06
N ILE A 325 -24.04 -11.91 -38.38
CA ILE A 325 -23.00 -11.47 -39.33
C ILE A 325 -23.30 -10.02 -39.71
N GLU A 326 -22.41 -9.10 -39.38
CA GLU A 326 -22.53 -7.72 -39.81
C GLU A 326 -21.85 -7.56 -41.17
N THR A 327 -22.61 -7.21 -42.20
CA THR A 327 -22.08 -6.94 -43.53
C THR A 327 -22.17 -5.45 -43.83
N ALA A 328 -21.04 -4.83 -44.16
CA ALA A 328 -20.95 -3.42 -44.49
C ALA A 328 -20.30 -3.24 -45.86
N ARG A 329 -20.79 -2.28 -46.65
CA ARG A 329 -20.15 -1.89 -47.91
C ARG A 329 -19.01 -0.93 -47.59
N ILE A 330 -17.80 -1.21 -48.08
CA ILE A 330 -16.66 -0.31 -47.92
C ILE A 330 -16.78 0.77 -48.99
N THR A 331 -16.97 2.03 -48.59
CA THR A 331 -16.90 3.20 -49.48
C THR A 331 -15.61 3.94 -49.16
N ASP A 332 -14.65 3.95 -50.08
CA ASP A 332 -13.43 4.73 -49.91
C ASP A 332 -13.69 6.22 -50.22
N VAL A 333 -13.22 7.09 -49.30
CA VAL A 333 -13.12 8.57 -49.28
C VAL A 333 -14.40 9.42 -49.01
N PRO A 334 -14.28 10.72 -48.59
CA PRO A 334 -14.86 11.19 -47.33
C PRO A 334 -15.95 12.28 -47.49
N ARG A 335 -16.81 12.39 -46.47
CA ARG A 335 -17.63 13.55 -46.06
C ARG A 335 -18.61 14.18 -47.10
N ILE A 336 -19.85 14.34 -46.62
CA ILE A 336 -20.77 15.51 -46.79
C ILE A 336 -22.15 15.24 -47.44
N ARG A 337 -23.14 15.51 -46.57
CA ARG A 337 -24.49 16.09 -46.72
C ARG A 337 -25.71 15.27 -47.16
N ASN A 338 -26.73 15.57 -46.33
CA ASN A 338 -28.18 15.60 -46.57
C ASN A 338 -28.76 14.20 -46.69
N HIS A 339 -29.65 13.71 -45.81
CA HIS A 339 -30.93 14.29 -45.43
C HIS A 339 -31.37 13.72 -44.06
N GLY A 340 -31.23 14.49 -42.98
CA GLY A 340 -31.54 14.03 -41.62
C GLY A 340 -32.24 15.07 -40.74
N ILE A 341 -32.99 16.00 -41.34
CA ILE A 341 -33.52 17.16 -40.62
C ILE A 341 -34.90 16.89 -39.98
N ALA A 342 -35.68 15.92 -40.49
CA ALA A 342 -37.01 15.65 -39.94
C ALA A 342 -37.02 14.71 -38.72
N GLY A 343 -36.10 13.73 -38.63
CA GLY A 343 -36.01 12.80 -37.49
C GLY A 343 -35.25 13.34 -36.28
N ALA A 344 -34.35 14.31 -36.50
CA ALA A 344 -33.52 14.88 -35.44
C ALA A 344 -34.30 15.80 -34.49
N LEU A 345 -35.37 16.45 -34.96
CA LEU A 345 -36.13 17.43 -34.17
C LEU A 345 -36.96 16.79 -33.05
N LEU A 346 -37.46 15.56 -33.25
CA LEU A 346 -38.18 14.83 -32.20
C LEU A 346 -37.23 14.15 -31.20
N GLY A 347 -36.05 13.70 -31.64
CA GLY A 347 -35.02 13.15 -30.76
C GLY A 347 -34.33 14.19 -29.87
N LEU A 348 -34.16 15.43 -30.36
CA LEU A 348 -33.53 16.52 -29.62
C LEU A 348 -34.39 17.04 -28.46
N GLY A 349 -35.72 16.97 -28.57
CA GLY A 349 -36.64 17.39 -27.49
C GLY A 349 -36.56 16.50 -26.25
N LEU A 350 -36.55 15.18 -26.44
CA LEU A 350 -36.48 14.21 -25.34
C LEU A 350 -35.04 14.05 -24.81
N GLY A 351 -34.04 14.14 -25.68
CA GLY A 351 -32.63 14.13 -25.30
C GLY A 351 -32.23 15.34 -24.46
N SER A 352 -32.76 16.54 -24.76
CA SER A 352 -32.44 17.78 -24.04
C SER A 352 -32.95 17.79 -22.58
N ILE A 353 -34.10 17.17 -22.32
CA ILE A 353 -34.68 17.08 -20.97
C ILE A 353 -33.88 16.09 -20.10
N SER A 354 -33.52 14.93 -20.65
CA SER A 354 -32.68 13.94 -19.95
C SER A 354 -31.26 14.47 -19.71
N TYR A 355 -30.70 15.21 -20.69
CA TYR A 355 -29.39 15.86 -20.61
C TYR A 355 -29.34 17.02 -19.61
N SER A 356 -30.45 17.75 -19.43
CA SER A 356 -30.53 18.89 -18.51
C SER A 356 -30.70 18.46 -17.05
N VAL A 357 -31.38 17.34 -16.79
CA VAL A 357 -31.62 16.83 -15.43
C VAL A 357 -30.37 16.13 -14.85
N THR A 358 -29.54 15.49 -15.67
CA THR A 358 -28.25 14.93 -15.23
C THR A 358 -27.16 16.00 -15.02
N ARG A 359 -27.24 17.14 -15.70
CA ARG A 359 -26.24 18.23 -15.64
C ARG A 359 -26.22 19.06 -14.35
N ARG A 360 -27.20 18.90 -13.45
CA ARG A 360 -27.22 19.69 -12.19
C ARG A 360 -26.37 19.11 -11.06
N LYS A 361 -25.89 17.87 -11.13
CA LYS A 361 -25.21 17.26 -9.96
C LYS A 361 -23.68 17.16 -10.06
N ASN A 362 -23.07 16.95 -11.24
CA ASN A 362 -21.61 16.89 -11.41
C ASN A 362 -21.16 17.61 -12.69
N ARG A 363 -20.86 18.92 -12.64
CA ARG A 363 -20.22 19.64 -13.75
C ARG A 363 -18.70 19.43 -13.68
N ILE A 364 -18.09 18.98 -14.76
CA ILE A 364 -16.63 19.03 -14.97
C ILE A 364 -16.29 20.41 -15.51
N VAL A 365 -15.17 21.00 -15.07
CA VAL A 365 -14.71 22.30 -15.56
C VAL A 365 -14.19 22.16 -17.00
N ARG A 366 -14.82 22.87 -17.94
CA ARG A 366 -14.50 22.78 -19.39
C ARG A 366 -14.07 24.10 -20.01
N ASN A 367 -14.37 25.21 -19.37
CA ASN A 367 -14.06 26.54 -19.89
C ASN A 367 -13.85 27.51 -18.73
N ALA A 368 -13.32 28.69 -19.04
CA ALA A 368 -13.04 29.72 -18.06
C ALA A 368 -14.29 30.10 -17.25
N ALA A 369 -15.46 30.23 -17.91
CA ALA A 369 -16.72 30.55 -17.23
C ALA A 369 -17.14 29.48 -16.20
N ALA A 370 -16.99 28.19 -16.52
CA ALA A 370 -17.28 27.11 -15.58
C ALA A 370 -16.28 27.05 -14.42
N LEU A 371 -15.02 27.45 -14.66
CA LEU A 371 -14.01 27.56 -13.60
C LEU A 371 -14.30 28.73 -12.67
N GLU A 372 -14.69 29.88 -13.22
CA GLU A 372 -15.07 31.07 -12.47
C GLU A 372 -16.31 30.80 -11.61
N GLU A 373 -17.33 30.13 -12.17
CA GLU A 373 -18.52 29.69 -11.43
C GLU A 373 -18.17 28.71 -10.29
N ALA A 374 -17.28 27.75 -10.56
CA ALA A 374 -16.92 26.71 -9.60
C ALA A 374 -15.99 27.21 -8.47
N SER A 375 -15.03 28.06 -8.80
CA SER A 375 -14.04 28.59 -7.84
C SER A 375 -14.49 29.89 -7.17
N GLY A 376 -15.40 30.64 -7.79
CA GLY A 376 -15.73 32.01 -7.38
C GLY A 376 -14.54 32.96 -7.48
N LEU A 377 -13.53 32.65 -8.31
CA LEU A 377 -12.33 33.46 -8.56
C LEU A 377 -12.29 33.91 -10.02
N PRO A 378 -11.80 35.13 -10.31
CA PRO A 378 -11.61 35.56 -11.69
C PRO A 378 -10.57 34.69 -12.39
N VAL A 379 -10.85 34.26 -13.63
CA VAL A 379 -9.89 33.51 -14.43
C VAL A 379 -8.90 34.48 -15.09
N LEU A 380 -7.65 34.46 -14.64
CA LEU A 380 -6.62 35.44 -15.01
C LEU A 380 -5.87 35.08 -16.28
N ALA A 381 -5.78 33.78 -16.59
CA ALA A 381 -5.14 33.28 -17.80
C ALA A 381 -5.66 31.89 -18.17
N THR A 382 -5.61 31.58 -19.47
CA THR A 382 -5.92 30.26 -20.01
C THR A 382 -4.75 29.81 -20.88
N LEU A 383 -4.17 28.64 -20.60
CA LEU A 383 -3.09 28.06 -21.40
C LEU A 383 -3.69 27.07 -22.42
N PRO A 384 -3.56 27.33 -23.73
CA PRO A 384 -3.92 26.36 -24.77
C PRO A 384 -3.00 25.14 -24.79
N ASP A 385 -3.35 24.11 -25.57
CA ASP A 385 -2.47 22.97 -25.78
C ASP A 385 -1.12 23.39 -26.38
N LEU A 386 -0.03 23.06 -25.67
CA LEU A 386 1.33 23.43 -26.03
C LEU A 386 1.77 22.81 -27.35
N THR A 387 1.22 21.66 -27.74
CA THR A 387 1.59 20.97 -29.00
C THR A 387 1.29 21.81 -30.24
N GLY A 388 0.32 22.71 -30.17
CA GLY A 388 -0.09 23.61 -31.25
C GLY A 388 0.47 25.04 -31.17
N MET A 389 1.24 25.38 -30.14
CA MET A 389 1.77 26.74 -29.93
C MET A 389 3.20 26.88 -30.46
N SER A 390 3.48 27.96 -31.21
CA SER A 390 4.85 28.36 -31.54
C SER A 390 5.60 28.85 -30.29
N ASP A 391 6.93 28.78 -30.30
CA ASP A 391 7.74 29.26 -29.17
C ASP A 391 7.54 30.76 -28.89
N SER A 392 7.28 31.57 -29.92
CA SER A 392 6.90 32.97 -29.77
C SER A 392 5.53 33.14 -29.07
N ALA A 393 4.54 32.31 -29.40
CA ALA A 393 3.23 32.34 -28.76
C ALA A 393 3.29 31.91 -27.30
N ARG A 394 4.13 30.92 -26.95
CA ARG A 394 4.36 30.50 -25.56
C ARG A 394 4.99 31.61 -24.73
N ARG A 395 6.01 32.29 -25.27
CA ARG A 395 6.66 33.43 -24.60
C ARG A 395 5.69 34.60 -24.40
N TYR A 396 4.94 34.95 -25.43
CA TYR A 396 3.94 36.01 -25.35
C TYR A 396 2.90 35.72 -24.26
N TRP A 397 2.33 34.51 -24.28
CA TRP A 397 1.38 34.07 -23.27
C TRP A 397 1.96 34.14 -21.85
N ALA A 398 3.20 33.69 -21.66
CA ALA A 398 3.84 33.65 -20.35
C ALA A 398 4.11 35.07 -19.80
N VAL A 399 4.56 36.01 -20.65
CA VAL A 399 4.74 37.42 -20.28
C VAL A 399 3.41 38.08 -19.93
N GLU A 400 2.38 37.88 -20.76
CA GLU A 400 1.03 38.42 -20.54
C GLU A 400 0.42 37.88 -19.24
N THR A 401 0.55 36.58 -19.00
CA THR A 401 0.08 35.92 -17.77
C THR A 401 0.82 36.45 -16.54
N LEU A 402 2.14 36.60 -16.60
CA LEU A 402 2.93 37.16 -15.50
C LEU A 402 2.49 38.60 -15.19
N GLN A 403 2.17 39.40 -16.20
CA GLN A 403 1.71 40.76 -16.04
C GLN A 403 0.31 40.82 -15.41
N SER A 404 -0.61 39.94 -15.83
CA SER A 404 -1.94 39.77 -15.24
C SER A 404 -1.89 39.37 -13.76
N LEU A 405 -1.00 38.44 -13.41
CA LEU A 405 -0.76 38.01 -12.03
C LEU A 405 -0.17 39.12 -11.16
N ARG A 406 0.75 39.92 -11.71
CA ARG A 406 1.31 41.09 -11.01
C ARG A 406 0.24 42.14 -10.72
N ASN A 407 -0.63 42.42 -11.68
CA ASN A 407 -1.68 43.45 -11.52
C ASN A 407 -2.73 43.09 -10.46
N THR A 408 -2.87 41.81 -10.12
CA THR A 408 -3.84 41.30 -9.13
C THR A 408 -3.22 40.98 -7.78
N ALA A 409 -1.90 41.13 -7.64
CA ALA A 409 -1.17 40.84 -6.41
C ALA A 409 -1.40 41.89 -5.33
N ARG A 410 -1.57 41.45 -4.07
CA ARG A 410 -1.87 42.34 -2.94
C ARG A 410 -0.65 43.03 -2.32
N VAL A 411 0.51 42.35 -2.35
CA VAL A 411 1.74 42.81 -1.71
C VAL A 411 2.88 42.74 -2.71
N GLN A 412 3.33 43.90 -3.17
CA GLN A 412 4.55 44.06 -3.95
C GLN A 412 5.47 45.02 -3.20
N ARG A 413 6.65 44.54 -2.83
CA ARG A 413 7.71 45.38 -2.26
C ARG A 413 8.90 45.32 -3.21
N ARG A 414 9.43 46.49 -3.58
CA ARG A 414 10.64 46.62 -4.42
C ARG A 414 10.63 45.77 -5.71
N GLY A 415 9.48 45.63 -6.35
CA GLY A 415 9.32 44.84 -7.58
C GLY A 415 9.39 43.31 -7.40
N CYS A 416 9.43 42.80 -6.16
CA CYS A 416 9.35 41.36 -5.89
C CYS A 416 7.92 40.84 -6.06
N PHE A 417 7.78 39.69 -6.73
CA PHE A 417 6.52 38.97 -6.88
C PHE A 417 6.68 37.52 -6.41
N VAL A 418 5.92 37.15 -5.38
CA VAL A 418 5.89 35.79 -4.81
C VAL A 418 4.51 35.18 -5.08
N CYS A 419 4.47 34.03 -5.74
CA CYS A 419 3.23 33.34 -6.10
C CYS A 419 3.34 31.82 -5.87
N GLY A 420 2.37 31.24 -5.16
CA GLY A 420 2.21 29.80 -5.05
C GLY A 420 1.13 29.29 -6.01
N ILE A 421 1.40 28.19 -6.69
CA ILE A 421 0.45 27.57 -7.62
C ILE A 421 -0.06 26.26 -7.00
N ILE A 422 -1.39 26.15 -6.89
CA ILE A 422 -2.08 25.02 -6.28
C ILE A 422 -3.24 24.53 -7.16
N SER A 423 -3.49 23.23 -7.18
CA SER A 423 -4.55 22.59 -7.97
C SER A 423 -5.34 21.59 -7.11
N ALA A 424 -6.48 21.10 -7.61
CA ALA A 424 -7.27 20.09 -6.90
C ALA A 424 -6.53 18.74 -6.83
N SER A 425 -5.91 18.34 -7.94
CA SER A 425 -5.25 17.04 -8.11
C SER A 425 -3.90 17.15 -8.83
N ASN A 426 -3.16 16.03 -8.89
CA ASN A 426 -1.91 15.92 -9.63
C ASN A 426 -2.16 15.91 -11.15
N GLY A 427 -1.21 16.40 -11.94
CA GLY A 427 -1.29 16.38 -13.40
C GLY A 427 -2.09 17.53 -14.03
N GLU A 428 -2.54 18.52 -13.25
CA GLU A 428 -3.28 19.68 -13.78
C GLU A 428 -2.36 20.76 -14.40
N GLY A 429 -1.04 20.56 -14.40
CA GLY A 429 -0.05 21.38 -15.11
C GLY A 429 0.63 22.48 -14.31
N ARG A 430 0.72 22.35 -12.97
CA ARG A 430 1.41 23.32 -12.10
C ARG A 430 2.87 23.53 -12.51
N SER A 431 3.63 22.45 -12.66
CA SER A 431 5.05 22.51 -13.03
C SER A 431 5.24 23.15 -14.41
N THR A 432 4.35 22.86 -15.36
CA THR A 432 4.34 23.48 -16.70
C THR A 432 4.12 24.99 -16.64
N TRP A 433 3.18 25.46 -15.82
CA TRP A 433 2.96 26.90 -15.61
C TRP A 433 4.15 27.56 -14.93
N ILE A 434 4.74 26.92 -13.92
CA ILE A 434 5.94 27.43 -13.23
C ILE A 434 7.11 27.56 -14.20
N GLU A 435 7.32 26.56 -15.06
CA GLU A 435 8.41 26.58 -16.05
C GLU A 435 8.25 27.75 -17.02
N LEU A 436 7.09 27.87 -17.67
CA LEU A 436 6.81 28.96 -18.62
C LEU A 436 6.93 30.36 -17.98
N LEU A 437 6.40 30.52 -16.76
CA LEU A 437 6.48 31.79 -16.03
C LEU A 437 7.90 32.09 -15.54
N SER A 438 8.68 31.06 -15.19
CA SER A 438 10.08 31.23 -14.78
C SER A 438 10.95 31.72 -15.93
N GLU A 439 10.74 31.19 -17.15
CA GLU A 439 11.45 31.63 -18.34
C GLU A 439 11.08 33.06 -18.75
N ALA A 440 9.79 33.41 -18.69
CA ALA A 440 9.33 34.77 -18.96
C ALA A 440 9.84 35.78 -17.93
N GLY A 441 9.89 35.40 -16.65
CA GLY A 441 10.46 36.23 -15.60
C GLY A 441 11.93 36.55 -15.84
N LEU A 442 12.72 35.53 -16.17
CA LEU A 442 14.15 35.70 -16.45
C LEU A 442 14.39 36.62 -17.67
N GLN A 443 13.60 36.46 -18.74
CA GLN A 443 13.69 37.30 -19.94
C GLN A 443 13.30 38.77 -19.66
N ASN A 444 12.43 39.00 -18.69
CA ASN A 444 12.06 40.34 -18.21
C ASN A 444 13.06 40.93 -17.19
N GLY A 445 14.21 40.27 -16.98
CA GLY A 445 15.28 40.74 -16.09
C GLY A 445 15.03 40.48 -14.61
N ASN A 446 14.09 39.59 -14.25
CA ASN A 446 13.87 39.18 -12.86
C ASN A 446 14.87 38.13 -12.39
N ARG A 447 15.27 38.19 -11.12
CA ARG A 447 15.95 37.07 -10.46
C ARG A 447 14.91 36.02 -10.11
N VAL A 448 14.99 34.84 -10.71
CA VAL A 448 13.94 33.82 -10.58
C VAL A 448 14.35 32.74 -9.58
N LEU A 449 13.48 32.51 -8.62
CA LEU A 449 13.56 31.46 -7.61
C LEU A 449 12.37 30.52 -7.77
N VAL A 450 12.63 29.22 -7.93
CA VAL A 450 11.59 28.19 -8.00
C VAL A 450 11.76 27.23 -6.83
N VAL A 451 10.66 26.99 -6.11
CA VAL A 451 10.59 25.98 -5.04
C VAL A 451 9.64 24.89 -5.49
N SER A 452 10.15 23.67 -5.68
CA SER A 452 9.39 22.48 -6.10
C SER A 452 9.45 21.37 -5.04
N ARG A 453 8.53 20.40 -5.11
CA ARG A 453 8.57 19.17 -4.28
C ARG A 453 9.53 18.16 -4.95
N PRO A 454 10.18 17.24 -4.22
CA PRO A 454 11.12 16.29 -4.84
C PRO A 454 10.45 15.43 -5.90
N ASP A 455 11.07 15.37 -7.08
CA ASP A 455 10.83 14.30 -8.05
C ASP A 455 11.27 12.96 -7.46
N PHE A 456 10.76 11.85 -8.01
CA PHE A 456 11.11 10.49 -7.56
C PHE A 456 12.64 10.24 -7.52
N VAL A 457 13.40 10.94 -8.37
CA VAL A 457 14.87 10.91 -8.45
C VAL A 457 15.54 11.68 -7.30
N ALA A 458 14.92 12.74 -6.77
CA ALA A 458 15.46 13.53 -5.65
C ALA A 458 15.25 12.85 -4.28
N LEU A 459 14.34 11.88 -4.20
CA LEU A 459 14.10 11.09 -2.98
C LEU A 459 15.25 10.11 -2.68
N GLU A 460 15.97 9.61 -3.69
CA GLU A 460 17.18 8.78 -3.47
C GLU A 460 18.31 9.57 -2.81
N ASN A 461 18.46 10.85 -3.15
CA ASN A 461 19.45 11.74 -2.52
C ASN A 461 18.97 12.34 -1.18
N ALA A 462 17.68 12.20 -0.84
CA ALA A 462 17.10 12.76 0.39
C ALA A 462 17.43 11.94 1.66
N ALA A 463 17.91 10.71 1.52
CA ALA A 463 18.28 9.84 2.65
C ALA A 463 19.51 10.36 3.43
N GLU A 464 20.32 11.25 2.85
CA GLU A 464 21.51 11.86 3.48
C GLU A 464 21.26 13.29 4.04
N VAL A 465 20.05 13.83 3.93
CA VAL A 465 19.75 15.23 4.28
C VAL A 465 19.47 15.37 5.78
N PRO A 466 20.09 16.35 6.50
CA PRO A 466 19.85 16.54 7.93
C PRO A 466 18.38 16.83 8.26
N PRO A 467 17.84 16.32 9.39
CA PRO A 467 16.41 16.36 9.73
C PRO A 467 15.81 17.76 9.93
N ASN A 468 16.62 18.81 10.02
CA ASN A 468 16.18 20.22 10.16
C ASN A 468 16.34 21.04 8.87
N THR A 469 16.53 20.39 7.73
CA THR A 469 16.74 21.08 6.44
C THR A 469 15.41 21.31 5.74
N LEU A 470 15.04 22.58 5.54
CA LEU A 470 13.80 22.95 4.84
C LEU A 470 13.92 22.90 3.31
N PHE A 471 15.07 23.35 2.79
CA PHE A 471 15.34 23.47 1.36
C PHE A 471 16.63 22.77 0.97
N VAL A 472 16.60 22.01 -0.12
CA VAL A 472 17.79 21.43 -0.74
C VAL A 472 17.95 22.03 -2.14
N PRO A 473 19.09 22.68 -2.47
CA PRO A 473 19.33 23.16 -3.83
C PRO A 473 19.48 21.98 -4.79
N HIS A 474 18.98 22.11 -6.02
CA HIS A 474 19.28 21.15 -7.09
C HIS A 474 20.77 21.26 -7.45
N SER A 475 21.57 20.22 -7.26
CA SER A 475 23.02 20.29 -7.46
C SER A 475 23.39 20.38 -8.94
N THR A 476 24.08 21.45 -9.35
CA THR A 476 25.32 21.37 -10.14
C THR A 476 26.22 22.54 -9.77
N THR A 477 27.47 22.21 -9.43
CA THR A 477 28.68 23.05 -9.36
C THR A 477 28.49 24.56 -9.60
N ASP A 478 28.24 25.30 -8.53
CA ASP A 478 29.03 26.45 -8.08
C ASP A 478 28.37 27.00 -6.80
N SER A 479 29.14 27.68 -5.96
CA SER A 479 28.72 28.20 -4.65
C SER A 479 27.63 29.29 -4.69
N SER A 480 27.01 29.50 -5.85
CA SER A 480 25.74 30.19 -6.05
C SER A 480 24.80 29.24 -6.79
N GLY A 481 23.79 28.67 -6.11
CA GLY A 481 22.86 27.65 -6.64
C GLY A 481 21.91 28.11 -7.76
N ALA A 482 22.45 28.72 -8.82
CA ALA A 482 21.77 29.09 -10.04
C ALA A 482 22.10 28.04 -11.11
N ASP A 483 21.06 27.49 -11.74
CA ASP A 483 21.18 26.65 -12.93
C ASP A 483 21.93 27.41 -14.05
N SER A 484 22.48 26.71 -15.04
CA SER A 484 23.15 27.27 -16.24
C SER A 484 22.32 28.32 -17.00
N ARG A 485 21.02 28.42 -16.69
CA ARG A 485 20.04 29.39 -17.20
C ARG A 485 19.76 30.57 -16.27
N GLY A 486 20.43 30.72 -15.12
CA GLY A 486 20.21 31.82 -14.17
C GLY A 486 18.97 31.71 -13.27
N ILE A 487 18.35 30.53 -13.18
CA ILE A 487 17.19 30.25 -12.30
C ILE A 487 17.67 29.46 -11.08
N ALA A 488 17.36 29.94 -9.87
CA ALA A 488 17.67 29.22 -8.63
C ALA A 488 16.55 28.23 -8.29
N ARG A 489 16.84 26.92 -8.23
CA ARG A 489 15.85 25.87 -7.95
C ARG A 489 16.10 25.15 -6.63
N TYR A 490 15.09 25.15 -5.77
CA TYR A 490 15.12 24.49 -4.47
C TYR A 490 14.03 23.44 -4.35
N THR A 491 14.37 22.33 -3.70
CA THR A 491 13.46 21.25 -3.36
C THR A 491 13.01 21.40 -1.92
N LEU A 492 11.70 21.34 -1.68
CA LEU A 492 11.11 21.31 -0.34
C LEU A 492 11.14 19.87 0.21
N VAL A 493 12.00 19.60 1.20
CA VAL A 493 12.29 18.23 1.73
C VAL A 493 11.69 17.99 3.13
N ALA A 494 11.18 19.02 3.80
CA ALA A 494 10.74 18.95 5.20
C ALA A 494 9.33 18.38 5.45
N ASP A 495 9.17 17.74 6.62
CA ASP A 495 7.88 17.48 7.26
C ASP A 495 7.38 18.74 7.99
N ILE A 496 6.38 19.41 7.41
CA ILE A 496 5.87 20.71 7.88
C ILE A 496 5.01 20.56 9.15
N ALA A 497 4.78 19.34 9.66
CA ALA A 497 4.19 19.13 10.98
C ALA A 497 5.06 19.70 12.13
N ASN A 498 6.36 19.94 11.88
CA ASN A 498 7.27 20.55 12.85
C ASN A 498 7.11 22.09 12.90
N ILE A 499 6.64 22.60 14.04
CA ILE A 499 6.41 24.04 14.30
C ILE A 499 7.66 24.89 14.03
N SER A 500 8.85 24.37 14.33
CA SER A 500 10.09 25.11 14.09
C SER A 500 10.35 25.31 12.59
N LEU A 501 10.12 24.29 11.75
CA LEU A 501 10.27 24.37 10.30
C LEU A 501 9.15 25.21 9.67
N GLN A 502 7.94 25.19 10.22
CA GLN A 502 6.85 26.07 9.82
C GLN A 502 7.22 27.56 10.01
N LYS A 503 7.84 27.92 11.14
CA LYS A 503 8.34 29.29 11.36
C LYS A 503 9.47 29.66 10.40
N HIS A 504 10.33 28.71 10.02
CA HIS A 504 11.36 28.94 9.00
C HIS A 504 10.75 29.17 7.61
N TRP A 505 9.69 28.45 7.26
CA TRP A 505 8.92 28.63 6.02
C TRP A 505 8.28 30.03 5.95
N GLU A 506 7.64 30.49 7.02
CA GLU A 506 7.08 31.84 7.11
C GLU A 506 8.15 32.93 7.02
N ARG A 507 9.30 32.74 7.68
CA ARG A 507 10.43 33.67 7.61
C ARG A 507 11.04 33.73 6.21
N ALA A 508 11.09 32.63 5.48
CA ALA A 508 11.64 32.59 4.11
C ALA A 508 10.90 33.54 3.18
N PHE A 509 9.56 33.57 3.23
CA PHE A 509 8.78 34.53 2.43
C PHE A 509 9.01 35.98 2.84
N THR A 510 9.21 36.24 4.13
CA THR A 510 9.53 37.60 4.60
C THR A 510 10.87 38.06 4.05
N THR A 511 11.86 37.17 3.99
CA THR A 511 13.17 37.45 3.37
C THR A 511 13.05 37.67 1.88
N TRP A 512 12.38 36.76 1.16
CA TRP A 512 12.26 36.86 -0.29
C TRP A 512 11.48 38.09 -0.76
N GLN A 513 10.46 38.52 -0.01
CA GLN A 513 9.71 39.74 -0.31
C GLN A 513 10.55 41.03 -0.19
N ASN A 514 11.71 40.99 0.48
CA ASN A 514 12.61 42.15 0.62
C ASN A 514 13.68 42.20 -0.48
N GLU A 515 13.84 41.15 -1.28
CA GLU A 515 14.76 41.13 -2.42
C GLU A 515 14.26 42.03 -3.56
N GLU A 516 15.18 42.74 -4.23
CA GLU A 516 14.81 43.62 -5.33
C GLU A 516 14.60 42.82 -6.62
N ASN A 517 13.50 43.10 -7.33
CA ASN A 517 13.17 42.54 -8.64
C ASN A 517 13.18 40.99 -8.71
N ALA A 518 12.85 40.30 -7.61
CA ALA A 518 12.82 38.84 -7.54
C ALA A 518 11.44 38.26 -7.93
N LEU A 519 11.43 37.17 -8.70
CA LEU A 519 10.24 36.36 -9.00
C LEU A 519 10.36 35.02 -8.27
N VAL A 520 9.47 34.77 -7.31
CA VAL A 520 9.45 33.53 -6.53
C VAL A 520 8.22 32.73 -6.87
N LEU A 521 8.41 31.54 -7.44
CA LEU A 521 7.34 30.62 -7.81
C LEU A 521 7.41 29.37 -6.94
N VAL A 522 6.31 29.04 -6.26
CA VAL A 522 6.24 27.90 -5.36
C VAL A 522 5.23 26.88 -5.88
N GLU A 523 5.68 25.65 -6.14
CA GLU A 523 4.78 24.55 -6.43
C GLU A 523 4.21 23.97 -5.13
N LEU A 524 2.89 24.09 -4.95
CA LEU A 524 2.20 23.57 -3.77
C LEU A 524 1.58 22.19 -4.07
N PRO A 525 1.52 21.28 -3.07
CA PRO A 525 0.88 19.98 -3.27
C PRO A 525 -0.63 20.14 -3.52
N PRO A 526 -1.30 19.12 -4.08
CA PRO A 526 -2.72 19.21 -4.39
C PRO A 526 -3.53 19.59 -3.14
N ALA A 527 -4.53 20.46 -3.30
CA ALA A 527 -5.33 20.99 -2.20
C ALA A 527 -6.09 19.92 -1.39
N MET A 528 -6.18 18.70 -1.92
CA MET A 528 -6.75 17.54 -1.21
C MET A 528 -5.78 16.89 -0.20
N THR A 529 -4.52 17.31 -0.16
CA THR A 529 -3.51 16.80 0.80
C THR A 529 -3.51 17.62 2.09
N ALA A 530 -3.21 16.99 3.22
CA ALA A 530 -3.20 17.65 4.54
C ALA A 530 -2.16 18.80 4.61
N ASP A 531 -0.99 18.60 4.00
CA ASP A 531 0.11 19.57 3.98
C ASP A 531 -0.22 20.84 3.19
N ALA A 532 -1.15 20.75 2.23
CA ALA A 532 -1.43 21.84 1.29
C ALA A 532 -1.96 23.09 1.99
N LEU A 533 -2.83 22.95 2.99
CA LEU A 533 -3.39 24.10 3.70
C LEU A 533 -2.31 24.82 4.54
N LEU A 534 -1.47 24.05 5.24
CA LEU A 534 -0.39 24.58 6.07
C LEU A 534 0.63 25.34 5.22
N LEU A 535 1.06 24.76 4.10
CA LEU A 535 1.99 25.40 3.18
C LEU A 535 1.39 26.65 2.52
N SER A 536 0.12 26.57 2.09
CA SER A 536 -0.57 27.66 1.40
C SER A 536 -0.80 28.87 2.30
N SER A 537 -1.00 28.67 3.61
CA SER A 537 -1.31 29.75 4.55
C SER A 537 -0.21 30.81 4.67
N ALA A 538 1.06 30.42 4.48
CA ALA A 538 2.21 31.31 4.56
C ALA A 538 2.52 32.03 3.23
N VAL A 539 1.91 31.60 2.13
CA VAL A 539 2.19 32.15 0.79
C VAL A 539 1.37 33.43 0.58
N PRO A 540 1.98 34.55 0.15
CA PRO A 540 1.31 35.84 0.05
C PRO A 540 0.28 35.95 -1.08
N ASN A 541 0.51 35.27 -2.22
CA ASN A 541 -0.41 35.25 -3.36
C ASN A 541 -0.54 33.82 -3.87
N LEU A 542 -1.77 33.32 -3.99
CA LEU A 542 -2.05 31.96 -4.48
C LEU A 542 -2.87 31.98 -5.76
N LEU A 543 -2.37 31.26 -6.75
CA LEU A 543 -3.06 31.00 -8.01
C LEU A 543 -3.68 29.59 -7.97
N TRP A 544 -4.99 29.51 -8.16
CA TRP A 544 -5.68 28.25 -8.34
C TRP A 544 -5.57 27.77 -9.79
N LEU A 545 -5.09 26.55 -10.01
CA LEU A 545 -4.99 25.97 -11.35
C LEU A 545 -6.00 24.83 -11.51
N SER A 546 -6.62 24.75 -12.70
CA SER A 546 -7.50 23.66 -13.11
C SER A 546 -7.21 23.26 -14.54
N ALA A 547 -7.12 21.97 -14.84
CA ALA A 547 -7.05 21.48 -16.22
C ALA A 547 -8.44 21.21 -16.81
N GLU A 548 -8.60 21.50 -18.11
CA GLU A 548 -9.82 21.21 -18.87
C GLU A 548 -10.16 19.70 -18.78
N ASN A 549 -11.43 19.38 -18.50
CA ASN A 549 -11.95 18.01 -18.40
C ASN A 549 -11.37 17.14 -17.27
N MET A 550 -10.51 17.66 -16.39
CA MET A 550 -9.95 16.91 -15.27
C MET A 550 -10.61 17.23 -13.92
N ALA A 551 -10.90 18.51 -13.65
CA ALA A 551 -11.40 18.92 -12.34
C ALA A 551 -12.93 18.96 -12.27
N GLU A 552 -13.50 18.35 -11.22
CA GLU A 552 -14.92 18.47 -10.92
C GLU A 552 -15.22 19.80 -10.20
N ALA A 553 -16.26 20.52 -10.65
CA ALA A 553 -16.64 21.82 -10.09
C ALA A 553 -16.91 21.78 -8.57
N ARG A 554 -17.45 20.67 -8.05
CA ARG A 554 -17.68 20.48 -6.62
C ARG A 554 -16.37 20.37 -5.83
N ASN A 555 -15.38 19.68 -6.38
CA ASN A 555 -14.07 19.52 -5.73
C ASN A 555 -13.30 20.84 -5.75
N VAL A 556 -13.36 21.57 -6.87
CA VAL A 556 -12.83 22.93 -6.99
C VAL A 556 -13.46 23.84 -5.93
N SER A 557 -14.79 23.92 -5.87
CA SER A 557 -15.51 24.76 -4.91
C SER A 557 -15.17 24.40 -3.45
N ARG A 558 -15.09 23.11 -3.12
CA ARG A 558 -14.72 22.64 -1.78
C ARG A 558 -13.28 23.01 -1.42
N CYS A 559 -12.32 22.73 -2.29
CA CYS A 559 -10.90 23.03 -2.03
C CYS A 559 -10.63 24.52 -1.94
N VAL A 560 -11.19 25.31 -2.86
CA VAL A 560 -11.10 26.78 -2.82
C VAL A 560 -11.77 27.33 -1.57
N GLY A 561 -12.92 26.77 -1.18
CA GLY A 561 -13.59 27.10 0.08
C GLY A 561 -12.72 26.81 1.31
N SER A 562 -12.07 25.65 1.37
CA SER A 562 -11.14 25.31 2.46
C SER A 562 -9.93 26.25 2.53
N LEU A 563 -9.36 26.63 1.39
CA LEU A 563 -8.25 27.59 1.33
C LEU A 563 -8.68 28.98 1.80
N ARG A 564 -9.84 29.47 1.34
CA ARG A 564 -10.42 30.75 1.80
C ARG A 564 -10.67 30.73 3.31
N ASN A 565 -11.26 29.66 3.82
CA ASN A 565 -11.53 29.50 5.26
C ASN A 565 -10.25 29.39 6.09
N GLY A 566 -9.17 28.85 5.50
CA GLY A 566 -7.84 28.80 6.11
C GLY A 566 -7.05 30.11 6.01
N GLY A 567 -7.67 31.23 5.61
CA GLY A 567 -7.02 32.53 5.53
C GLY A 567 -6.04 32.69 4.36
N CYS A 568 -6.02 31.74 3.42
CA CYS A 568 -5.13 31.77 2.27
C CYS A 568 -5.58 32.82 1.25
N HIS A 569 -4.63 33.59 0.69
CA HIS A 569 -4.96 34.68 -0.22
C HIS A 569 -4.93 34.24 -1.69
N LEU A 570 -6.11 33.93 -2.25
CA LEU A 570 -6.28 33.53 -3.65
C LEU A 570 -6.45 34.76 -4.55
N ILE A 571 -5.52 34.97 -5.48
CA ILE A 571 -5.52 36.11 -6.42
C ILE A 571 -6.38 35.86 -7.66
N GLY A 572 -6.58 34.60 -8.05
CA GLY A 572 -7.36 34.23 -9.21
C GLY A 572 -7.21 32.76 -9.59
N ALA A 573 -7.76 32.41 -10.74
CA ALA A 573 -7.71 31.06 -11.29
C ALA A 573 -7.07 31.00 -12.69
N GLY A 574 -6.42 29.88 -13.02
CA GLY A 574 -5.87 29.58 -14.33
C GLY A 574 -6.50 28.30 -14.91
N LEU A 575 -6.83 28.32 -16.20
CA LEU A 575 -7.31 27.12 -16.91
C LEU A 575 -6.21 26.57 -17.82
N ASN A 576 -5.85 25.31 -17.63
CA ASN A 576 -4.87 24.61 -18.45
C ASN A 576 -5.54 23.72 -19.51
N PHE A 577 -4.87 23.50 -20.65
CA PHE A 577 -5.36 22.73 -21.82
C PHE A 577 -6.65 23.27 -22.46
N CYS A 578 -6.79 24.59 -22.61
CA CYS A 578 -7.99 25.19 -23.20
C CYS A 578 -8.06 24.93 -24.72
N SER A 579 -9.08 24.21 -25.19
CA SER A 579 -9.36 24.02 -26.61
C SER A 579 -10.04 25.27 -27.22
N SER A 580 -9.54 25.76 -28.36
CA SER A 580 -10.00 27.02 -29.00
C SER A 580 -11.39 26.95 -29.67
N ALA A 581 -12.10 25.84 -29.57
CA ALA A 581 -13.31 25.55 -30.35
C ALA A 581 -14.61 26.17 -29.79
N GLY A 582 -14.55 27.04 -28.79
CA GLY A 582 -15.73 27.51 -28.05
C GLY A 582 -16.44 28.78 -28.56
N ARG A 583 -15.88 29.55 -29.51
CA ARG A 583 -16.40 30.92 -29.81
C ARG A 583 -17.39 31.04 -30.98
N VAL A 584 -17.66 29.96 -31.73
CA VAL A 584 -18.55 30.05 -32.92
C VAL A 584 -20.01 29.65 -32.63
N ALA A 585 -20.29 29.02 -31.48
CA ALA A 585 -21.64 28.53 -31.16
C ALA A 585 -22.62 29.59 -30.61
N ALA A 586 -22.14 30.78 -30.25
CA ALA A 586 -22.97 31.83 -29.61
C ALA A 586 -23.80 32.67 -30.60
N TRP A 587 -23.39 32.74 -31.88
CA TRP A 587 -24.08 33.57 -32.88
C TRP A 587 -25.24 32.85 -33.60
N VAL A 588 -25.30 31.51 -33.53
CA VAL A 588 -26.33 30.72 -34.24
C VAL A 588 -27.59 30.53 -33.38
N LEU A 589 -27.51 30.71 -32.05
CA LEU A 589 -28.63 30.48 -31.15
C LEU A 589 -29.60 31.67 -31.05
N LEU A 590 -29.21 32.85 -31.55
CA LEU A 590 -29.96 34.11 -31.42
C LEU A 590 -30.94 34.40 -32.58
N LEU A 591 -31.01 33.50 -33.57
CA LEU A 591 -31.83 33.66 -34.79
C LEU A 591 -33.03 32.71 -34.88
N ALA A 592 -33.29 31.89 -33.84
CA ALA A 592 -34.33 30.85 -33.87
C ALA A 592 -35.53 31.07 -32.92
N LEU A 593 -35.65 32.24 -32.29
CA LEU A 593 -36.75 32.54 -31.36
C LEU A 593 -37.36 33.92 -31.62
N THR A 594 -38.02 34.04 -32.78
CA THR A 594 -39.03 35.06 -33.02
C THR A 594 -40.17 34.44 -33.82
N VAL A 595 -41.31 34.19 -33.17
CA VAL A 595 -42.70 34.45 -33.64
C VAL A 595 -43.68 33.75 -32.68
N ALA A 596 -44.53 34.58 -32.06
CA ALA A 596 -45.87 34.34 -31.48
C ALA A 596 -45.97 33.41 -30.25
N THR A 597 -46.58 33.78 -29.10
CA THR A 597 -47.59 34.82 -28.76
C THR A 597 -47.70 34.96 -27.21
N PRO A 598 -48.42 35.97 -26.67
CA PRO A 598 -48.03 36.72 -25.47
C PRO A 598 -48.76 36.31 -24.18
N GLY A 599 -48.28 36.89 -23.06
CA GLY A 599 -49.15 37.38 -21.99
C GLY A 599 -49.36 36.44 -20.81
N LEU A 600 -48.58 36.66 -19.75
CA LEU A 600 -49.08 37.11 -18.43
C LEU A 600 -47.86 37.40 -17.55
N ALA A 601 -47.65 38.68 -17.29
CA ALA A 601 -46.65 39.18 -16.35
C ALA A 601 -47.15 38.97 -14.91
N GLN A 602 -46.32 38.36 -14.07
CA GLN A 602 -46.35 38.54 -12.62
C GLN A 602 -44.91 38.69 -12.13
N GLU A 603 -44.63 39.85 -11.55
CA GLU A 603 -43.35 40.19 -10.92
C GLU A 603 -43.07 39.30 -9.70
N PRO A 604 -41.80 38.90 -9.44
CA PRO A 604 -41.43 38.29 -8.19
C PRO A 604 -41.19 39.35 -7.10
N LYS A 605 -41.96 39.28 -6.01
CA LYS A 605 -41.72 40.05 -4.76
C LYS A 605 -40.47 39.54 -4.02
N PRO A 606 -39.79 40.42 -3.27
CA PRO A 606 -38.57 40.08 -2.53
C PRO A 606 -38.91 39.35 -1.22
N VAL A 607 -38.09 38.36 -0.85
CA VAL A 607 -38.13 37.74 0.49
C VAL A 607 -36.88 38.16 1.24
N THR A 608 -37.08 38.98 2.28
CA THR A 608 -36.10 39.37 3.30
C THR A 608 -35.98 38.24 4.36
N PRO A 609 -34.85 38.12 5.08
CA PRO A 609 -34.53 36.96 5.90
C PRO A 609 -35.19 37.05 7.28
N ALA A 610 -35.74 35.92 7.75
CA ALA A 610 -36.24 35.79 9.11
C ALA A 610 -35.14 35.32 10.06
N ALA A 611 -35.11 35.95 11.22
CA ALA A 611 -34.10 35.88 12.25
C ALA A 611 -34.18 34.61 13.11
N VAL A 612 -32.98 34.24 13.56
CA VAL A 612 -32.56 33.60 14.82
C VAL A 612 -33.64 33.51 15.91
N THR A 613 -33.85 32.32 16.47
CA THR A 613 -33.88 32.13 17.94
C THR A 613 -33.71 30.66 18.34
N ASN A 614 -32.77 30.46 19.27
CA ASN A 614 -32.67 29.43 20.31
C ASN A 614 -32.56 27.96 19.85
N GLY A 615 -31.49 27.21 20.13
CA GLY A 615 -30.58 27.31 21.26
C GLY A 615 -30.69 26.03 22.09
N GLN A 616 -30.03 24.95 21.64
CA GLN A 616 -29.57 23.86 22.50
C GLN A 616 -28.28 23.30 21.92
N SER A 617 -27.17 23.82 22.45
CA SER A 617 -25.86 23.20 22.32
C SER A 617 -25.88 21.85 23.03
N LEU A 618 -25.63 20.77 22.29
CA LEU A 618 -25.28 19.49 22.90
C LEU A 618 -23.94 19.67 23.62
N VAL A 619 -24.01 19.78 24.94
CA VAL A 619 -22.86 19.73 25.84
C VAL A 619 -22.24 18.35 25.69
N VAL A 620 -21.10 18.28 25.00
CA VAL A 620 -20.19 17.13 25.07
C VAL A 620 -19.42 17.28 26.38
N THR A 621 -19.91 16.67 27.44
CA THR A 621 -19.10 16.45 28.65
C THR A 621 -18.04 15.38 28.33
N ASN A 622 -16.90 15.82 27.80
CA ASN A 622 -15.64 15.11 28.00
C ASN A 622 -15.25 15.28 29.48
N GLY A 623 -15.72 14.38 30.32
CA GLY A 623 -15.28 14.25 31.70
C GLY A 623 -14.79 12.83 31.91
N LEU A 624 -13.48 12.61 31.82
CA LEU A 624 -12.83 11.48 32.48
C LEU A 624 -13.07 11.67 33.98
N SER A 625 -14.13 11.05 34.48
CA SER A 625 -14.45 11.04 35.89
C SER A 625 -13.36 10.24 36.59
N ALA A 626 -12.52 10.93 37.37
CA ALA A 626 -11.50 10.30 38.19
C ALA A 626 -12.19 9.49 39.30
N SER A 627 -12.34 8.18 39.09
CA SER A 627 -12.76 7.28 40.15
C SER A 627 -11.62 7.08 41.14
N LYS A 628 -12.02 7.19 42.41
CA LYS A 628 -11.32 6.79 43.64
C LYS A 628 -10.30 5.68 43.38
N GLY A 629 -9.04 5.90 43.75
CA GLY A 629 -7.95 4.94 43.51
C GLY A 629 -8.32 3.52 43.97
N PRO A 630 -7.90 2.48 43.22
CA PRO A 630 -8.31 1.11 43.49
C PRO A 630 -7.85 0.69 44.89
N MET A 631 -8.80 0.19 45.70
CA MET A 631 -8.47 -0.55 46.91
C MET A 631 -7.58 -1.73 46.51
N LEU A 632 -6.42 -1.85 47.16
CA LEU A 632 -5.49 -2.96 46.97
C LEU A 632 -6.23 -4.29 47.24
N ALA A 633 -5.98 -5.30 46.40
CA ALA A 633 -6.51 -6.64 46.65
C ALA A 633 -5.86 -7.22 47.93
N PRO A 634 -6.53 -8.10 48.70
CA PRO A 634 -6.00 -8.61 49.98
C PRO A 634 -4.62 -9.29 49.89
N TRP A 635 -4.29 -9.91 48.75
CA TRP A 635 -2.95 -10.50 48.51
C TRP A 635 -1.86 -9.46 48.23
N GLN A 636 -2.22 -8.20 47.94
CA GLN A 636 -1.31 -7.09 47.65
C GLN A 636 -0.87 -6.36 48.92
N GLU A 637 -1.67 -6.43 49.98
CA GLU A 637 -1.24 -5.96 51.31
C GLU A 637 -0.11 -6.85 51.86
N LYS A 638 -0.02 -8.11 51.38
CA LYS A 638 1.01 -9.07 51.79
C LYS A 638 1.38 -10.04 50.66
N LEU A 639 2.35 -9.66 49.81
CA LEU A 639 2.87 -10.54 48.75
C LEU A 639 3.56 -11.77 49.37
N THR A 640 2.85 -12.90 49.38
CA THR A 640 3.38 -14.18 49.85
C THR A 640 4.12 -14.93 48.75
N LEU A 641 5.24 -15.54 49.10
CA LEU A 641 6.02 -16.42 48.22
C LEU A 641 5.32 -17.76 48.01
N GLY A 642 5.65 -18.43 46.91
CA GLY A 642 5.18 -19.77 46.60
C GLY A 642 6.17 -20.58 45.75
N ALA A 643 5.76 -21.81 45.43
CA ALA A 643 6.57 -22.73 44.61
C ALA A 643 6.91 -22.13 43.24
N GLY A 644 8.15 -22.32 42.81
CA GLY A 644 8.70 -21.81 41.54
C GLY A 644 9.27 -20.39 41.60
N ASP A 645 9.11 -19.66 42.70
CA ASP A 645 9.76 -18.35 42.87
C ASP A 645 11.29 -18.50 42.96
N VAL A 646 12.01 -17.52 42.42
CA VAL A 646 13.48 -17.54 42.33
C VAL A 646 14.07 -16.35 43.08
N PHE A 647 15.06 -16.62 43.92
CA PHE A 647 15.74 -15.63 44.75
C PHE A 647 17.25 -15.75 44.59
N GLN A 648 17.92 -14.61 44.63
CA GLN A 648 19.36 -14.56 44.84
C GLN A 648 19.62 -14.27 46.31
N ILE A 649 20.30 -15.20 46.98
CA ILE A 649 20.61 -15.13 48.41
C ILE A 649 22.12 -14.96 48.59
N SER A 650 22.52 -14.01 49.40
CA SER A 650 23.91 -13.82 49.81
C SER A 650 24.02 -13.41 51.28
N LEU A 651 25.16 -13.72 51.89
CA LEU A 651 25.55 -13.21 53.20
C LEU A 651 26.32 -11.90 53.03
N TYR A 652 25.93 -10.89 53.80
CA TYR A 652 26.56 -9.58 53.75
C TYR A 652 28.07 -9.68 54.03
N GLY A 653 28.88 -9.09 53.15
CA GLY A 653 30.34 -9.12 53.24
C GLY A 653 31.02 -10.41 52.72
N GLN A 654 30.27 -11.39 52.23
CA GLN A 654 30.79 -12.64 51.66
C GLN A 654 30.32 -12.83 50.21
N ALA A 655 31.12 -12.37 49.24
CA ALA A 655 30.77 -12.51 47.82
C ALA A 655 30.57 -13.97 47.38
N ASP A 656 31.37 -14.89 47.94
CA ASP A 656 31.36 -16.33 47.63
C ASP A 656 30.10 -17.08 48.10
N SER A 657 29.26 -16.42 48.92
CA SER A 657 28.01 -16.98 49.44
C SER A 657 26.81 -16.79 48.51
N THR A 658 26.98 -16.05 47.41
CA THR A 658 25.90 -15.71 46.49
C THR A 658 25.41 -16.95 45.75
N ARG A 659 24.12 -17.29 45.89
CA ARG A 659 23.47 -18.38 45.14
C ARG A 659 22.09 -18.00 44.68
N ASP A 660 21.75 -18.44 43.47
CA ASP A 660 20.39 -18.40 42.96
C ASP A 660 19.67 -19.67 43.42
N VAL A 661 18.53 -19.49 44.07
CA VAL A 661 17.75 -20.54 44.71
C VAL A 661 16.32 -20.49 44.21
N VAL A 662 15.80 -21.66 43.85
CA VAL A 662 14.43 -21.85 43.38
C VAL A 662 13.63 -22.53 44.49
N VAL A 663 12.43 -22.05 44.76
CA VAL A 663 11.52 -22.71 45.69
C VAL A 663 10.93 -23.95 45.03
N GLY A 664 11.13 -25.11 45.65
CA GLY A 664 10.65 -26.40 45.17
C GLY A 664 9.12 -26.50 45.16
N PRO A 665 8.56 -27.54 44.50
CA PRO A 665 7.11 -27.81 44.46
C PRO A 665 6.49 -28.06 45.83
N ASP A 666 7.27 -28.55 46.78
CA ASP A 666 6.97 -28.73 48.20
C ASP A 666 6.97 -27.40 48.99
N GLY A 667 7.37 -26.31 48.33
CA GLY A 667 7.39 -24.97 48.91
C GLY A 667 8.63 -24.66 49.73
N GLN A 668 9.68 -25.48 49.62
CA GLN A 668 10.91 -25.39 50.40
C GLN A 668 12.14 -25.16 49.52
N PHE A 669 13.25 -24.75 50.12
CA PHE A 669 14.54 -24.67 49.44
C PHE A 669 15.71 -24.84 50.43
N SER A 670 16.90 -25.07 49.88
CA SER A 670 18.12 -25.22 50.67
C SER A 670 19.16 -24.16 50.30
N TYR A 671 19.78 -23.55 51.32
CA TYR A 671 20.83 -22.55 51.16
C TYR A 671 21.95 -22.75 52.18
N LEU A 672 23.17 -23.00 51.71
CA LEU A 672 24.34 -23.33 52.54
C LEU A 672 24.05 -24.49 53.52
N GLN A 673 24.13 -24.27 54.83
CA GLN A 673 23.81 -25.24 55.89
C GLN A 673 22.32 -25.22 56.30
N ALA A 674 21.54 -24.23 55.84
CA ALA A 674 20.11 -24.16 56.09
C ALA A 674 19.38 -25.01 55.03
N LEU A 675 19.13 -26.27 55.37
CA LEU A 675 18.37 -27.23 54.56
C LEU A 675 16.86 -27.08 54.85
N ASP A 676 16.03 -27.38 53.84
CA ASP A 676 14.57 -27.54 53.97
C ASP A 676 13.85 -26.31 54.55
N VAL A 677 14.26 -25.12 54.11
CA VAL A 677 13.68 -23.85 54.56
C VAL A 677 12.35 -23.61 53.84
N LYS A 678 11.26 -23.54 54.59
CA LYS A 678 9.92 -23.26 54.06
C LYS A 678 9.80 -21.81 53.61
N ALA A 679 9.52 -21.59 52.32
CA ALA A 679 9.29 -20.26 51.74
C ALA A 679 7.80 -19.95 51.54
N THR A 680 7.00 -20.98 51.26
CA THR A 680 5.61 -20.79 50.84
C THR A 680 4.75 -20.17 51.94
N GLY A 681 4.05 -19.09 51.59
CA GLY A 681 3.17 -18.34 52.49
C GLY A 681 3.88 -17.26 53.31
N LEU A 682 5.21 -17.19 53.30
CA LEU A 682 5.98 -16.12 53.94
C LEU A 682 6.15 -14.93 53.00
N THR A 683 6.33 -13.75 53.56
CA THR A 683 6.85 -12.58 52.82
C THR A 683 8.37 -12.64 52.71
N VAL A 684 8.94 -11.79 51.85
CA VAL A 684 10.40 -11.69 51.69
C VAL A 684 11.10 -11.34 53.01
N ASP A 685 10.53 -10.43 53.80
CA ASP A 685 11.11 -10.02 55.08
C ASP A 685 10.97 -11.08 56.17
N GLU A 686 9.82 -11.77 56.23
CA GLU A 686 9.62 -12.92 57.13
C GLU A 686 10.58 -14.06 56.77
N LEU A 687 10.77 -14.35 55.48
CA LEU A 687 11.72 -15.36 55.01
C LEU A 687 13.16 -14.99 55.35
N ARG A 688 13.55 -13.71 55.21
CA ARG A 688 14.88 -13.21 55.59
C ARG A 688 15.14 -13.46 57.08
N GLY A 689 14.20 -13.07 57.94
CA GLY A 689 14.33 -13.30 59.39
C GLY A 689 14.38 -14.79 59.76
N HIS A 690 13.59 -15.61 59.08
CA HIS A 690 13.60 -17.06 59.27
C HIS A 690 14.93 -17.70 58.85
N LEU A 691 15.52 -17.26 57.74
CA LEU A 691 16.84 -17.68 57.27
C LEU A 691 17.96 -17.26 58.23
N GLU A 692 17.95 -16.00 58.69
CA GLU A 692 18.94 -15.49 59.65
C GLU A 692 18.93 -16.34 60.93
N THR A 693 17.74 -16.61 61.47
CA THR A 693 17.56 -17.45 62.66
C THR A 693 18.08 -18.88 62.46
N THR A 694 17.87 -19.45 61.27
CA THR A 694 18.34 -20.80 60.93
C THR A 694 19.86 -20.85 60.78
N LEU A 695 20.45 -19.82 60.17
CA LEU A 695 21.90 -19.73 59.93
C LEU A 695 22.70 -19.33 61.18
N MET A 696 22.08 -18.70 62.18
CA MET A 696 22.74 -18.39 63.47
C MET A 696 23.30 -19.63 64.18
N LYS A 697 22.77 -20.83 63.89
CA LYS A 697 23.29 -22.10 64.41
C LYS A 697 24.69 -22.44 63.89
N PHE A 698 25.06 -21.88 62.73
CA PHE A 698 26.28 -22.23 62.00
C PHE A 698 27.22 -21.04 61.78
N HIS A 699 26.69 -19.81 61.84
CA HIS A 699 27.43 -18.57 61.59
C HIS A 699 27.18 -17.55 62.71
N LEU A 700 28.21 -16.77 63.06
CA LEU A 700 28.09 -15.71 64.07
C LEU A 700 27.48 -14.46 63.44
N ALA A 701 26.28 -14.04 63.91
CA ALA A 701 25.55 -12.87 63.42
C ALA A 701 25.39 -12.77 61.87
N PRO A 702 24.84 -13.81 61.20
CA PRO A 702 24.66 -13.80 59.76
C PRO A 702 23.62 -12.75 59.35
N ARG A 703 23.98 -11.89 58.40
CA ARG A 703 23.06 -10.92 57.77
C ARG A 703 22.75 -11.39 56.37
N VAL A 704 21.49 -11.74 56.12
CA VAL A 704 21.08 -12.33 54.84
C VAL A 704 20.53 -11.22 53.93
N VAL A 705 21.12 -11.10 52.75
CA VAL A 705 20.60 -10.28 51.65
C VAL A 705 19.82 -11.19 50.72
N LEU A 706 18.54 -10.86 50.52
CA LEU A 706 17.62 -11.63 49.70
C LEU A 706 17.06 -10.72 48.61
N ILE A 707 17.47 -10.98 47.36
CA ILE A 707 17.06 -10.22 46.18
C ILE A 707 16.08 -11.10 45.38
N PRO A 708 14.81 -10.68 45.21
CA PRO A 708 13.87 -11.42 44.38
C PRO A 708 14.30 -11.36 42.91
N GLY A 709 14.47 -12.52 42.29
CA GLY A 709 14.81 -12.65 40.87
C GLY A 709 13.57 -12.67 39.99
N SER A 710 12.68 -13.66 40.18
CA SER A 710 11.40 -13.73 39.47
C SER A 710 10.31 -14.38 40.31
N PHE A 711 9.12 -13.77 40.33
CA PHE A 711 7.92 -14.34 40.95
C PHE A 711 7.17 -15.18 39.90
N GLN A 712 7.20 -16.50 40.04
CA GLN A 712 6.56 -17.45 39.12
C GLN A 712 5.39 -18.23 39.72
N SER A 713 5.16 -18.05 41.03
CA SER A 713 4.18 -18.80 41.81
C SER A 713 2.73 -18.38 41.57
N LYS A 714 2.48 -17.11 41.23
CA LYS A 714 1.13 -16.57 41.02
C LYS A 714 0.84 -16.42 39.53
N ARG A 715 -0.30 -16.95 39.10
CA ARG A 715 -0.73 -16.95 37.68
C ARG A 715 -2.21 -16.63 37.57
N TYR A 716 -2.64 -16.15 36.41
CA TYR A 716 -4.04 -16.01 36.03
C TYR A 716 -4.24 -16.59 34.62
N TYR A 717 -5.48 -16.89 34.25
CA TYR A 717 -5.79 -17.59 33.01
C TYR A 717 -6.68 -16.71 32.13
N ILE A 718 -6.27 -16.50 30.87
CA ILE A 718 -7.11 -15.85 29.85
C ILE A 718 -7.43 -16.86 28.76
N LEU A 719 -8.72 -17.06 28.47
CA LEU A 719 -9.19 -17.92 27.39
C LEU A 719 -10.20 -17.18 26.49
N GLY A 720 -10.43 -17.77 25.31
CA GLY A 720 -11.34 -17.23 24.31
C GLY A 720 -10.64 -16.38 23.25
N ASN A 721 -11.32 -15.35 22.76
CA ASN A 721 -10.93 -14.57 21.59
C ASN A 721 -9.91 -13.45 21.90
N VAL A 722 -8.81 -13.85 22.54
CA VAL A 722 -7.66 -13.01 22.90
C VAL A 722 -6.42 -13.56 22.20
N VAL A 723 -5.50 -12.69 21.76
CA VAL A 723 -4.31 -13.10 21.01
C VAL A 723 -3.40 -14.00 21.87
N GLY A 724 -3.02 -13.53 23.05
CA GLY A 724 -2.23 -14.25 24.03
C GLY A 724 -3.09 -15.05 25.00
N ARG A 725 -3.74 -16.11 24.52
CA ARG A 725 -4.50 -17.04 25.39
C ARG A 725 -3.56 -17.95 26.20
N GLY A 726 -3.99 -18.37 27.39
CA GLY A 726 -3.25 -19.28 28.25
C GLY A 726 -3.01 -18.72 29.66
N ALA A 727 -2.06 -19.35 30.36
CA ALA A 727 -1.65 -18.94 31.70
C ALA A 727 -0.63 -17.80 31.62
N HIS A 728 -0.87 -16.75 32.39
CA HIS A 728 0.00 -15.56 32.48
C HIS A 728 0.49 -15.37 33.91
N LEU A 729 1.68 -14.80 34.05
CA LEU A 729 2.30 -14.54 35.35
C LEU A 729 1.70 -13.27 36.00
N LEU A 730 1.40 -13.37 37.30
CA LEU A 730 0.92 -12.28 38.14
C LEU A 730 2.07 -11.81 39.05
N ASP A 731 3.00 -11.07 38.45
CA ASP A 731 4.23 -10.55 39.07
C ASP A 731 4.01 -9.24 39.85
N LYS A 732 2.99 -8.47 39.46
CA LYS A 732 2.62 -7.18 40.04
C LYS A 732 1.10 -7.02 40.08
N PRO A 733 0.57 -6.06 40.86
CA PRO A 733 -0.83 -5.63 40.75
C PRO A 733 -1.19 -5.40 39.28
N THR A 734 -2.06 -6.25 38.74
CA THR A 734 -2.45 -6.23 37.33
C THR A 734 -3.97 -6.15 37.28
N THR A 735 -4.49 -5.16 36.56
CA THR A 735 -5.93 -5.00 36.29
C THR A 735 -6.38 -5.83 35.09
N VAL A 736 -7.69 -5.97 34.89
CA VAL A 736 -8.25 -6.66 33.70
C VAL A 736 -7.71 -6.04 32.39
N VAL A 737 -7.71 -4.71 32.27
CA VAL A 737 -7.23 -4.04 31.05
C VAL A 737 -5.74 -4.30 30.81
N GLU A 738 -4.91 -4.22 31.86
CA GLU A 738 -3.47 -4.49 31.76
C GLU A 738 -3.18 -5.96 31.42
N ALA A 739 -3.98 -6.89 31.95
CA ALA A 739 -3.88 -8.30 31.64
C ALA A 739 -4.16 -8.59 30.16
N ILE A 740 -5.19 -7.94 29.60
CA ILE A 740 -5.48 -8.03 28.15
C ILE A 740 -4.39 -7.37 27.31
N ALA A 741 -3.83 -6.24 27.77
CA ALA A 741 -2.69 -5.62 27.11
C ALA A 741 -1.45 -6.53 27.11
N LYS A 742 -1.13 -7.18 28.24
CA LYS A 742 -0.09 -8.23 28.34
C LYS A 742 -0.39 -9.39 27.37
N ALA A 743 -1.66 -9.74 27.20
CA ALA A 743 -2.13 -10.74 26.24
C ALA A 743 -2.24 -10.24 24.78
N LYS A 744 -1.65 -9.09 24.42
CA LYS A 744 -1.61 -8.52 23.06
C LYS A 744 -2.99 -8.16 22.47
N GLY A 745 -4.00 -7.94 23.31
CA GLY A 745 -5.33 -7.50 22.89
C GLY A 745 -6.22 -8.61 22.32
N PHE A 746 -7.42 -8.21 21.88
CA PHE A 746 -8.42 -9.11 21.30
C PHE A 746 -8.13 -9.43 19.83
N VAL A 747 -8.61 -10.58 19.36
CA VAL A 747 -8.51 -10.93 17.93
C VAL A 747 -9.46 -10.05 17.12
N THR A 748 -8.92 -9.38 16.10
CA THR A 748 -9.67 -8.51 15.18
C THR A 748 -9.69 -9.07 13.77
N ALA A 749 -10.77 -8.84 13.02
CA ALA A 749 -10.86 -9.11 11.58
C ALA A 749 -11.24 -7.84 10.80
N GLY A 750 -10.94 -7.80 9.49
CA GLY A 750 -11.28 -6.70 8.58
C GLY A 750 -10.10 -6.12 7.79
N ALA A 751 -10.36 -5.63 6.58
CA ALA A 751 -9.36 -4.98 5.72
C ALA A 751 -9.25 -3.47 5.99
N GLN A 752 -8.02 -2.99 6.20
CA GLN A 752 -7.41 -1.63 6.19
C GLN A 752 -8.19 -0.36 6.63
N ARG A 753 -9.52 -0.38 6.82
CA ARG A 753 -10.34 0.79 7.22
C ARG A 753 -11.40 0.50 8.29
N SER A 754 -11.62 -0.76 8.66
CA SER A 754 -12.52 -1.12 9.77
C SER A 754 -12.08 -2.44 10.40
N SER A 755 -11.27 -2.38 11.46
CA SER A 755 -11.02 -3.56 12.30
C SER A 755 -12.21 -3.74 13.25
N PHE A 756 -12.81 -4.92 13.22
CA PHE A 756 -13.87 -5.30 14.15
C PHE A 756 -13.33 -6.38 15.08
N THR A 757 -13.54 -6.18 16.38
CA THR A 757 -13.21 -7.14 17.42
C THR A 757 -14.20 -8.29 17.38
N LEU A 758 -13.71 -9.53 17.28
CA LEU A 758 -14.54 -10.74 17.15
C LEU A 758 -14.95 -11.33 18.52
N THR A 759 -15.12 -10.48 19.53
CA THR A 759 -15.37 -10.90 20.92
C THR A 759 -16.75 -10.45 21.38
N ASP A 760 -17.53 -11.37 21.95
CA ASP A 760 -18.81 -11.04 22.59
C ASP A 760 -18.57 -10.66 24.06
N PHE A 761 -18.51 -9.36 24.34
CA PHE A 761 -18.30 -8.84 25.68
C PHE A 761 -19.50 -9.07 26.62
N SER A 762 -20.71 -9.28 26.09
CA SER A 762 -21.91 -9.49 26.92
C SER A 762 -21.89 -10.85 27.64
N GLN A 763 -21.19 -11.82 27.07
CA GLN A 763 -21.03 -13.17 27.63
C GLN A 763 -19.65 -13.38 28.25
N ALA A 764 -18.78 -12.37 28.24
CA ALA A 764 -17.49 -12.43 28.90
C ALA A 764 -17.69 -12.44 30.42
N PHE A 765 -16.86 -13.22 31.13
CA PHE A 765 -16.94 -13.28 32.59
C PHE A 765 -15.55 -13.42 33.21
N LEU A 766 -15.43 -12.91 34.44
CA LEU A 766 -14.33 -13.17 35.36
C LEU A 766 -14.83 -14.17 36.41
N ALA A 767 -14.14 -15.29 36.56
CA ALA A 767 -14.37 -16.24 37.64
C ALA A 767 -13.18 -16.23 38.60
N ARG A 768 -13.45 -15.96 39.87
CA ARG A 768 -12.46 -15.90 40.94
C ARG A 768 -12.54 -17.15 41.80
N ARG A 769 -11.38 -17.74 42.07
CA ARG A 769 -11.28 -18.86 43.01
C ARG A 769 -11.43 -18.35 44.45
N GLN A 770 -12.34 -18.94 45.20
CA GLN A 770 -12.55 -18.67 46.62
C GLN A 770 -11.67 -19.57 47.49
N ALA A 771 -11.58 -19.24 48.79
CA ALA A 771 -10.76 -20.00 49.74
C ALA A 771 -11.23 -21.47 49.92
N ASP A 772 -12.50 -21.75 49.65
CA ASP A 772 -13.09 -23.10 49.65
C ASP A 772 -12.75 -23.94 48.39
N GLY A 773 -12.03 -23.34 47.43
CA GLY A 773 -11.67 -23.95 46.16
C GLY A 773 -12.73 -23.84 45.07
N SER A 774 -13.89 -23.24 45.34
CA SER A 774 -14.94 -22.99 44.35
C SER A 774 -14.61 -21.78 43.47
N PHE A 775 -15.20 -21.71 42.27
CA PHE A 775 -15.10 -20.55 41.39
C PHE A 775 -16.41 -19.76 41.42
N VAL A 776 -16.33 -18.50 41.83
CA VAL A 776 -17.47 -17.57 41.85
C VAL A 776 -17.30 -16.54 40.74
N ARG A 777 -18.38 -16.24 40.02
CA ARG A 777 -18.35 -15.20 38.99
C ARG A 777 -18.34 -13.83 39.64
N GLU A 778 -17.34 -13.04 39.31
CA GLU A 778 -17.23 -11.65 39.73
C GLU A 778 -18.08 -10.77 38.80
N PRO A 779 -18.92 -9.86 39.33
CA PRO A 779 -19.72 -8.97 38.51
C PRO A 779 -18.82 -7.91 37.86
N VAL A 780 -18.52 -8.11 36.57
CA VAL A 780 -17.75 -7.18 35.75
C VAL A 780 -18.50 -6.97 34.43
N ASP A 781 -18.88 -5.73 34.14
CA ASP A 781 -19.45 -5.37 32.84
C ASP A 781 -18.30 -5.08 31.85
N PHE A 782 -17.96 -6.10 31.07
CA PHE A 782 -16.90 -6.01 30.05
C PHE A 782 -17.29 -5.16 28.84
N GLU A 783 -18.59 -5.01 28.55
CA GLU A 783 -19.07 -4.12 27.49
C GLU A 783 -18.87 -2.66 27.92
N ALA A 784 -19.22 -2.32 29.16
CA ALA A 784 -18.92 -1.01 29.73
C ALA A 784 -17.42 -0.71 29.71
N LEU A 785 -16.61 -1.67 30.17
CA LEU A 785 -15.17 -1.50 30.30
C LEU A 785 -14.48 -1.28 28.95
N PHE A 786 -14.75 -2.13 27.95
CA PHE A 786 -14.01 -2.10 26.68
C PHE A 786 -14.66 -1.27 25.58
N GLN A 787 -16.00 -1.11 25.57
CA GLN A 787 -16.68 -0.33 24.53
C GLN A 787 -17.03 1.10 24.99
N ARG A 788 -17.43 1.28 26.25
CA ARG A 788 -17.80 2.61 26.79
C ARG A 788 -16.65 3.31 27.52
N GLY A 789 -15.55 2.60 27.79
CA GLY A 789 -14.39 3.13 28.50
C GLY A 789 -14.64 3.35 30.00
N ASP A 790 -15.61 2.62 30.58
CA ASP A 790 -15.93 2.73 32.00
C ASP A 790 -14.92 1.96 32.86
N LEU A 791 -14.02 2.70 33.48
CA LEU A 791 -12.95 2.14 34.31
C LEU A 791 -13.41 1.68 35.69
N GLU A 792 -14.65 1.96 36.13
CA GLU A 792 -15.19 1.43 37.41
C GLU A 792 -15.28 -0.10 37.41
N ASN A 793 -15.44 -0.66 36.21
CA ASN A 793 -15.44 -2.09 35.94
C ASN A 793 -14.01 -2.69 35.81
N ASN A 794 -12.95 -1.88 35.86
CA ASN A 794 -11.57 -2.35 35.73
C ASN A 794 -11.06 -2.96 37.05
N LYS A 795 -11.44 -4.21 37.34
CA LYS A 795 -11.06 -4.89 38.58
C LYS A 795 -9.60 -5.32 38.59
N LEU A 796 -9.01 -5.42 39.78
CA LEU A 796 -7.71 -6.05 40.00
C LEU A 796 -7.84 -7.58 39.96
N LEU A 797 -6.86 -8.24 39.36
CA LEU A 797 -6.79 -9.69 39.31
C LEU A 797 -6.21 -10.28 40.60
N ALA A 798 -6.68 -11.47 40.93
CA ALA A 798 -6.16 -12.33 41.98
C ALA A 798 -5.48 -13.57 41.37
N PRO A 799 -4.62 -14.25 42.14
CA PRO A 799 -4.08 -15.54 41.72
C PRO A 799 -5.21 -16.52 41.37
N GLU A 800 -5.02 -17.24 40.28
CA GLU A 800 -5.96 -18.24 39.73
C GLU A 800 -7.29 -17.67 39.21
N ASP A 801 -7.38 -16.35 39.02
CA ASP A 801 -8.50 -15.75 38.30
C ASP A 801 -8.58 -16.29 36.87
N TYR A 802 -9.80 -16.57 36.44
CA TYR A 802 -10.14 -17.13 35.14
C TYR A 802 -10.97 -16.13 34.34
N LEU A 803 -10.39 -15.62 33.25
CA LEU A 803 -11.02 -14.70 32.33
C LEU A 803 -11.40 -15.45 31.06
N TYR A 804 -12.68 -15.37 30.68
CA TYR A 804 -13.18 -16.00 29.46
C TYR A 804 -13.88 -14.99 28.56
N PHE A 805 -13.41 -14.92 27.31
CA PHE A 805 -13.93 -14.02 26.28
C PHE A 805 -14.46 -14.81 25.09
N PRO A 806 -15.76 -15.14 25.04
CA PRO A 806 -16.29 -15.97 23.97
C PRO A 806 -16.12 -15.30 22.59
N PRO A 807 -15.84 -16.09 21.53
CA PRO A 807 -15.86 -15.57 20.17
C PRO A 807 -17.30 -15.18 19.82
N THR A 808 -17.46 -14.07 19.12
CA THR A 808 -18.77 -13.70 18.56
C THR A 808 -19.20 -14.78 17.57
N ALA A 809 -20.27 -15.52 17.86
CA ALA A 809 -20.92 -16.33 16.85
C ALA A 809 -21.31 -15.37 15.71
N LEU A 810 -20.78 -15.59 14.50
CA LEU A 810 -21.04 -14.72 13.35
C LEU A 810 -22.55 -14.69 13.11
N GLN A 811 -23.20 -13.65 13.62
CA GLN A 811 -24.55 -13.30 13.23
C GLN A 811 -24.42 -12.80 11.78
N GLU A 812 -25.14 -13.41 10.86
CA GLU A 812 -25.04 -13.09 9.44
C GLU A 812 -26.40 -12.66 8.90
N VAL A 813 -26.38 -11.78 7.90
CA VAL A 813 -27.52 -11.41 7.06
C VAL A 813 -27.21 -11.88 5.65
N TYR A 814 -28.21 -12.36 4.91
CA TYR A 814 -28.04 -12.80 3.53
C TYR A 814 -28.52 -11.73 2.56
N VAL A 815 -27.69 -11.33 1.60
CA VAL A 815 -28.08 -10.40 0.53
C VAL A 815 -28.08 -11.14 -0.81
N LEU A 816 -29.24 -11.20 -1.45
CA LEU A 816 -29.50 -12.01 -2.64
C LEU A 816 -30.22 -11.20 -3.74
N GLY A 817 -30.17 -11.67 -4.98
CA GLY A 817 -30.85 -11.07 -6.13
C GLY A 817 -29.98 -10.11 -6.93
N GLU A 818 -30.57 -9.03 -7.44
CA GLU A 818 -29.96 -8.02 -8.33
C GLU A 818 -28.98 -7.08 -7.59
N VAL A 819 -27.91 -7.67 -7.05
CA VAL A 819 -26.78 -7.01 -6.39
C VAL A 819 -25.46 -7.49 -7.00
N ARG A 820 -24.41 -6.67 -6.97
CA ARG A 820 -23.14 -6.99 -7.67
C ARG A 820 -22.40 -8.20 -7.09
N GLY A 821 -22.59 -8.50 -5.80
CA GLY A 821 -22.06 -9.71 -5.18
C GLY A 821 -23.08 -10.33 -4.23
N ALA A 822 -23.92 -11.26 -4.68
CA ALA A 822 -24.80 -11.98 -3.76
C ALA A 822 -24.00 -12.78 -2.72
N GLY A 823 -24.47 -12.87 -1.48
CA GLY A 823 -23.81 -13.64 -0.42
C GLY A 823 -24.10 -13.16 1.01
N GLN A 824 -23.42 -13.77 1.98
CA GLN A 824 -23.54 -13.41 3.39
C GLN A 824 -22.80 -12.13 3.75
N VAL A 825 -23.36 -11.37 4.68
CA VAL A 825 -22.82 -10.13 5.25
C VAL A 825 -22.77 -10.29 6.76
N PRO A 826 -21.62 -10.02 7.42
CA PRO A 826 -21.55 -10.04 8.87
C PRO A 826 -22.49 -8.98 9.46
N TYR A 827 -23.34 -9.40 10.39
CA TYR A 827 -24.25 -8.53 11.10
C TYR A 827 -23.48 -7.66 12.10
N THR A 828 -23.78 -6.36 12.09
CA THR A 828 -23.31 -5.40 13.08
C THR A 828 -24.51 -4.70 13.70
N LYS A 829 -24.37 -4.20 14.93
CA LYS A 829 -25.45 -3.49 15.63
C LYS A 829 -25.87 -2.26 14.80
N ASN A 830 -27.16 -2.14 14.48
CA ASN A 830 -27.74 -1.13 13.59
C ASN A 830 -27.38 -1.27 12.10
N LEU A 831 -27.04 -2.47 11.62
CA LEU A 831 -26.86 -2.73 10.19
C LEU A 831 -28.17 -2.45 9.43
N GLY A 832 -28.17 -1.45 8.56
CA GLY A 832 -29.29 -1.11 7.68
C GLY A 832 -29.24 -1.87 6.34
N VAL A 833 -30.39 -1.93 5.66
CA VAL A 833 -30.51 -2.56 4.32
C VAL A 833 -29.53 -1.93 3.32
N ILE A 834 -29.35 -0.61 3.38
CA ILE A 834 -28.39 0.08 2.50
C ILE A 834 -26.96 -0.38 2.78
N GLY A 835 -26.57 -0.43 4.06
CA GLY A 835 -25.24 -0.88 4.46
C GLY A 835 -24.94 -2.32 4.04
N ALA A 836 -25.92 -3.20 4.19
CA ALA A 836 -25.79 -4.61 3.77
C ALA A 836 -25.58 -4.75 2.26
N ILE A 837 -26.37 -4.02 1.44
CA ILE A 837 -26.25 -4.07 -0.02
C ILE A 837 -24.95 -3.38 -0.50
N ALA A 838 -24.56 -2.26 0.12
CA ALA A 838 -23.33 -1.56 -0.21
C ALA A 838 -22.08 -2.41 0.09
N GLY A 839 -22.09 -3.15 1.22
CA GLY A 839 -21.01 -4.09 1.59
C GLY A 839 -20.83 -5.24 0.61
N ARG A 840 -21.80 -5.47 -0.27
CA ARG A 840 -21.78 -6.48 -1.35
C ARG A 840 -21.59 -5.88 -2.75
N GLY A 841 -21.07 -4.65 -2.83
CA GLY A 841 -20.76 -3.98 -4.08
C GLY A 841 -21.91 -3.18 -4.70
N GLY A 842 -23.05 -3.07 -3.99
CA GLY A 842 -24.19 -2.27 -4.42
C GLY A 842 -25.13 -2.98 -5.41
N PHE A 843 -26.06 -2.21 -5.96
CA PHE A 843 -27.08 -2.68 -6.92
C PHE A 843 -26.51 -2.96 -8.32
N THR A 844 -27.09 -3.91 -9.04
CA THR A 844 -26.95 -4.02 -10.50
C THR A 844 -27.88 -3.01 -11.20
N ASP A 845 -27.70 -2.82 -12.51
CA ASP A 845 -28.54 -1.89 -13.30
C ASP A 845 -30.00 -2.38 -13.45
N GLY A 846 -30.19 -3.71 -13.36
CA GLY A 846 -31.49 -4.38 -13.39
C GLY A 846 -32.27 -4.34 -12.07
N ALA A 847 -31.68 -3.82 -10.99
CA ALA A 847 -32.26 -3.87 -9.64
C ALA A 847 -33.51 -2.98 -9.47
N TYR A 848 -34.52 -3.52 -8.79
CA TYR A 848 -35.76 -2.81 -8.47
C TYR A 848 -35.70 -2.16 -7.07
N LYS A 849 -35.12 -0.95 -7.02
CA LYS A 849 -34.84 -0.21 -5.77
C LYS A 849 -36.08 0.22 -4.98
N GLN A 850 -37.24 0.26 -5.62
CA GLN A 850 -38.52 0.67 -5.01
C GLN A 850 -39.15 -0.45 -4.17
N ARG A 851 -38.75 -1.71 -4.40
CA ARG A 851 -39.37 -2.88 -3.76
C ARG A 851 -38.32 -3.94 -3.46
N ILE A 852 -37.54 -3.69 -2.41
CA ILE A 852 -36.65 -4.68 -1.84
C ILE A 852 -37.41 -5.47 -0.79
N LEU A 853 -37.28 -6.80 -0.83
CA LEU A 853 -37.93 -7.68 0.12
C LEU A 853 -36.93 -8.01 1.23
N VAL A 854 -37.31 -7.81 2.49
CA VAL A 854 -36.59 -8.34 3.64
C VAL A 854 -37.43 -9.45 4.23
N ILE A 855 -36.88 -10.65 4.31
CA ILE A 855 -37.52 -11.84 4.88
C ILE A 855 -36.90 -12.09 6.25
N ARG A 856 -37.74 -12.18 7.28
CA ARG A 856 -37.36 -12.41 8.68
C ARG A 856 -38.07 -13.63 9.23
N GLY A 857 -37.43 -14.34 10.16
CA GLY A 857 -38.00 -15.51 10.83
C GLY A 857 -37.66 -16.83 10.12
N SER A 858 -38.39 -17.89 10.44
CA SER A 858 -38.11 -19.23 9.91
C SER A 858 -38.73 -19.41 8.52
N LEU A 859 -38.13 -20.28 7.70
CA LEU A 859 -38.65 -20.63 6.37
C LEU A 859 -40.08 -21.19 6.39
N GLN A 860 -40.56 -21.65 7.55
CA GLN A 860 -41.90 -22.19 7.76
C GLN A 860 -42.95 -21.10 8.03
N ARG A 861 -42.53 -19.94 8.55
CA ARG A 861 -43.37 -18.76 8.81
C ARG A 861 -42.57 -17.48 8.56
N PRO A 862 -42.28 -17.13 7.29
CA PRO A 862 -41.51 -15.94 6.97
C PRO A 862 -42.36 -14.66 7.15
N GLU A 863 -41.85 -13.71 7.91
CA GLU A 863 -42.33 -12.34 7.89
C GLU A 863 -41.65 -11.58 6.74
N THR A 864 -42.42 -10.84 5.95
CA THR A 864 -41.89 -10.11 4.80
C THR A 864 -42.10 -8.61 4.95
N PHE A 865 -41.02 -7.85 4.79
CA PHE A 865 -41.04 -6.39 4.79
C PHE A 865 -40.67 -5.89 3.40
N VAL A 866 -41.38 -4.88 2.93
CA VAL A 866 -41.08 -4.22 1.66
C VAL A 866 -40.40 -2.89 1.97
N VAL A 867 -39.17 -2.74 1.50
CA VAL A 867 -38.33 -1.57 1.72
C VAL A 867 -38.12 -0.84 0.41
N ASP A 868 -38.47 0.44 0.38
CA ASP A 868 -38.25 1.35 -0.74
C ASP A 868 -36.96 2.14 -0.51
N ILE A 869 -35.86 1.70 -1.13
CA ILE A 869 -34.55 2.35 -1.00
C ILE A 869 -34.54 3.70 -1.69
N SER A 870 -35.37 3.93 -2.72
CA SER A 870 -35.44 5.23 -3.38
C SER A 870 -35.87 6.32 -2.41
N LYS A 871 -36.84 6.05 -1.53
CA LYS A 871 -37.27 6.99 -0.47
C LYS A 871 -36.21 7.19 0.60
N ILE A 872 -35.46 6.14 0.95
CA ILE A 872 -34.39 6.22 1.95
C ILE A 872 -33.21 7.06 1.42
N LEU A 873 -32.79 6.84 0.18
CA LEU A 873 -31.71 7.61 -0.46
C LEU A 873 -32.07 9.09 -0.66
N LEU A 874 -33.36 9.41 -0.79
CA LEU A 874 -33.88 10.79 -0.86
C LEU A 874 -34.04 11.43 0.53
N GLY A 875 -33.77 10.70 1.61
CA GLY A 875 -33.92 11.18 3.00
C GLY A 875 -35.38 11.28 3.47
N THR A 876 -36.33 10.74 2.72
CA THR A 876 -37.77 10.80 3.03
C THR A 876 -38.20 9.69 4.00
N SER A 877 -37.45 8.59 4.08
CA SER A 877 -37.69 7.49 5.02
C SER A 877 -36.39 7.05 5.71
N LYS A 878 -36.51 6.51 6.93
CA LYS A 878 -35.36 5.97 7.68
C LYS A 878 -34.90 4.64 7.08
N ASP A 879 -33.60 4.34 7.20
CA ASP A 879 -33.04 3.04 6.77
C ASP A 879 -33.62 1.91 7.62
N PHE A 880 -33.97 0.80 6.97
CA PHE A 880 -34.57 -0.35 7.65
C PHE A 880 -33.46 -1.14 8.34
N VAL A 881 -33.55 -1.27 9.66
CA VAL A 881 -32.55 -1.98 10.47
C VAL A 881 -32.80 -3.49 10.39
N LEU A 882 -31.77 -4.21 9.99
CA LEU A 882 -31.77 -5.66 9.84
C LEU A 882 -31.58 -6.36 11.19
N GLN A 883 -31.94 -7.63 11.23
CA GLN A 883 -31.71 -8.54 12.34
C GLN A 883 -30.88 -9.75 11.89
N PRO A 884 -30.22 -10.46 12.82
CA PRO A 884 -29.52 -11.69 12.52
C PRO A 884 -30.41 -12.68 11.76
N LYS A 885 -29.86 -13.26 10.70
CA LYS A 885 -30.51 -14.22 9.78
C LYS A 885 -31.58 -13.65 8.86
N ASP A 886 -31.75 -12.32 8.80
CA ASP A 886 -32.60 -11.70 7.78
C ASP A 886 -32.06 -12.01 6.37
N ILE A 887 -32.97 -12.14 5.41
CA ILE A 887 -32.65 -12.28 3.99
C ILE A 887 -33.13 -11.04 3.25
N VAL A 888 -32.19 -10.26 2.72
CA VAL A 888 -32.45 -9.12 1.85
C VAL A 888 -32.44 -9.61 0.40
N TYR A 889 -33.60 -9.61 -0.24
CA TYR A 889 -33.77 -10.03 -1.62
C TYR A 889 -34.10 -8.82 -2.51
N VAL A 890 -33.21 -8.55 -3.47
CA VAL A 890 -33.35 -7.47 -4.45
C VAL A 890 -33.93 -8.03 -5.74
N SER A 891 -35.18 -7.67 -6.02
CA SER A 891 -35.87 -8.12 -7.25
C SER A 891 -35.36 -7.39 -8.49
N ARG A 892 -35.54 -8.01 -9.67
CA ARG A 892 -35.35 -7.34 -10.97
C ARG A 892 -36.53 -6.41 -11.29
N LYS A 893 -36.30 -5.31 -12.02
CA LYS A 893 -37.37 -4.42 -12.48
C LYS A 893 -38.39 -5.22 -13.31
N PRO A 894 -39.71 -5.08 -13.04
CA PRO A 894 -40.72 -5.87 -13.74
C PRO A 894 -40.79 -5.58 -15.24
N TRP A 895 -40.38 -4.38 -15.68
CA TRP A 895 -40.33 -4.00 -17.09
C TRP A 895 -38.93 -4.12 -17.71
N ALA A 896 -37.93 -4.69 -17.01
CA ALA A 896 -36.58 -4.86 -17.57
C ALA A 896 -36.61 -5.63 -18.90
N LYS A 897 -37.45 -6.68 -18.98
CA LYS A 897 -37.62 -7.47 -20.20
C LYS A 897 -38.34 -6.67 -21.30
N ALA A 898 -39.21 -5.74 -20.95
CA ALA A 898 -39.87 -4.85 -21.90
C ALA A 898 -38.91 -3.75 -22.40
N GLU A 899 -38.04 -3.20 -21.55
CA GLU A 899 -36.95 -2.30 -21.95
C GLU A 899 -35.98 -3.01 -22.90
N GLU A 900 -35.56 -4.24 -22.57
CA GLU A 900 -34.69 -5.06 -23.44
C GLU A 900 -35.35 -5.36 -24.79
N LEU A 901 -36.65 -5.71 -24.79
CA LEU A 901 -37.42 -5.92 -26.01
C LEU A 901 -37.65 -4.62 -26.79
N LEU A 902 -37.81 -3.48 -26.12
CA LEU A 902 -37.98 -2.18 -26.77
C LEU A 902 -36.67 -1.68 -27.36
N GLU A 903 -35.52 -1.90 -26.71
CA GLU A 903 -34.20 -1.64 -27.28
C GLU A 903 -33.93 -2.54 -28.49
N ALA A 904 -34.24 -3.83 -28.39
CA ALA A 904 -34.12 -4.76 -29.51
C ALA A 904 -35.05 -4.36 -30.67
N ALA A 905 -36.33 -4.10 -30.38
CA ALA A 905 -37.32 -3.72 -31.37
C ALA A 905 -37.05 -2.33 -31.97
N SER A 906 -36.55 -1.38 -31.20
CA SER A 906 -36.16 -0.05 -31.71
C SER A 906 -34.91 -0.14 -32.57
N SER A 907 -33.92 -0.95 -32.19
CA SER A 907 -32.76 -1.27 -33.01
C SER A 907 -33.18 -1.90 -34.33
N ASP A 908 -34.04 -2.93 -34.27
CA ASP A 908 -34.53 -3.64 -35.45
C ASP A 908 -35.49 -2.77 -36.29
N PHE A 909 -36.30 -1.91 -35.67
CA PHE A 909 -37.15 -0.93 -36.35
C PHE A 909 -36.30 0.14 -37.04
N VAL A 910 -35.29 0.71 -36.38
CA VAL A 910 -34.37 1.66 -37.02
C VAL A 910 -33.67 0.99 -38.19
N ARG A 911 -33.25 -0.26 -38.03
CA ARG A 911 -32.61 -1.04 -39.09
C ARG A 911 -33.57 -1.31 -40.25
N ALA A 912 -34.79 -1.76 -39.98
CA ALA A 912 -35.82 -2.01 -40.96
C ALA A 912 -36.27 -0.72 -41.66
N PHE A 913 -36.45 0.38 -40.92
CA PHE A 913 -36.80 1.69 -41.44
C PHE A 913 -35.71 2.23 -42.34
N VAL A 914 -34.43 2.16 -41.94
CA VAL A 914 -33.29 2.52 -42.78
C VAL A 914 -33.26 1.67 -44.05
N VAL A 915 -33.49 0.35 -43.97
CA VAL A 915 -33.55 -0.55 -45.13
C VAL A 915 -34.75 -0.23 -46.05
N THR A 916 -35.93 0.06 -45.49
CA THR A 916 -37.15 0.30 -46.27
C THR A 916 -37.14 1.70 -46.91
N TRP A 917 -36.65 2.69 -46.17
CA TRP A 917 -36.51 4.07 -46.64
C TRP A 917 -35.43 4.19 -47.72
N THR A 918 -34.29 3.49 -47.56
CA THR A 918 -33.29 3.37 -48.63
C THR A 918 -33.80 2.56 -49.83
N GLY A 919 -34.75 1.63 -49.63
CA GLY A 919 -35.41 0.89 -50.71
C GLY A 919 -36.42 1.73 -51.52
N GLN A 920 -37.18 2.63 -50.89
CA GLN A 920 -38.19 3.44 -51.58
C GLN A 920 -37.65 4.71 -52.26
N GLN A 921 -36.52 5.28 -51.82
CA GLN A 921 -35.90 6.44 -52.49
C GLN A 921 -35.01 6.06 -53.70
N ILE A 922 -34.90 4.78 -54.05
CA ILE A 922 -34.15 4.26 -55.20
C ILE A 922 -35.11 3.54 -56.17
N VAL A 923 -36.26 4.14 -56.46
CA VAL A 923 -37.10 3.73 -57.61
C VAL A 923 -37.23 4.92 -58.57
N PRO A 924 -36.60 4.88 -59.75
CA PRO A 924 -36.85 5.87 -60.80
C PRO A 924 -38.28 5.69 -61.36
N PRO A 925 -38.93 6.76 -61.88
CA PRO A 925 -40.27 6.70 -62.46
C PRO A 925 -40.23 6.07 -63.87
N ILE A 926 -39.90 4.79 -63.96
CA ILE A 926 -39.91 4.02 -65.23
C ILE A 926 -40.79 2.76 -65.15
N PHE A 927 -41.40 2.45 -64.00
CA PHE A 927 -42.43 1.42 -63.92
C PHE A 927 -43.76 2.01 -63.43
N LYS A 928 -44.43 2.72 -64.34
CA LYS A 928 -45.87 2.73 -64.52
C LYS A 928 -46.16 2.66 -66.01
#